data_AF-A0A0V0U894-F1
#
_entry.id   AF-A0A0V0U894-F1
#
_cell.length_a   1.000
_cell.length_b   1.000
_cell.length_c   1.000
_cell.angle_alpha   90.00
_cell.angle_beta   90.00
_cell.angle_gamma   90.00
#
_symmetry.space_group_name_H-M   'P 1'
#
loop_
_entity.id
_entity.type
_entity.pdbx_description
1 polymer ?
#
loop_
_entity_poly.entity_id
_entity_poly.type
_entity_poly.pdbx_seq_one_letter_code
_entity_poly.pdbx_strand_id
1 'polypeptide(L)'
;MRIYIFLSAFWVILHNSLQVHAVNCTCRTATDDTEWFLLFKPVGQLKAKIISPANAGWASDGANMNTDTGHALAQTLAEWMGPILDDMTALGYSNTPPKSTITSQTTSSKGILMFGNETTDGFWLLHTFERAFPNSVPWSWPSKFTSEGHMALCFSISEDNVPLIVPALQYQEVVIYFGQVSSEKATEFADLTSLIDGSLPEITPPLWKQKTITTINSALSAVVYSKTSSSRLEMYGSFLARVMVVNMRIWAVTDNTLQTTCGGKIGFVKVVKSPVTIDGTQNDRNKDKSQWAVIDDKPVFCFTTNGYSTKQRSVAGSATCITQQVVSITSWFVLFNALFGVLVNESEFTPWKTMKSVGERKRSQQERQQMQQLNAKLLVKLFLFYKLPKKTIAQIISATTPTWTADKAALTSKQNNSLVETLEGWIEPMSENLSGFGYNNNPPSMTGMSTRSTSKGILMLTNSEAIDEAFYLVYTMDGFLENGVGWVWPQVLTSQGHMGLCMQISESDIASIATSLSYQQPLIFFYSMNETVQSEQQELMQLLEGNIEVLTPMFWDLQSITTQKTSVPINIYAKMFDSRLEMYSKLLVTRLQANIRIWAKTDGSLTTTCGGRVGFVKVVKSPILVGTQQATRVNDQSQWMIVENQPTFCFTTNKYTRKEMLSAAGAAICLQQFQLSTLFATIAANVIPCPYDTTPGYVTAKISNAMNVPWTDDAAPLTSDRGHALALTLDSWLVPLTSNLSALGYSNEPPYLSGIKTQSTVKGIITMSNNGQSAFWFVHTFSRFLANAVAWTWPSALTEEGHMAVCMEVSATTIQSIATSLTYQQPVIYFSNIDVALQPTQVTLMNLINGFSKITSSPFWHLQTITTLSSGMPVPISIYSKLSMARLEFYGRLLTKQLQANLRIWSRTDGTLTSTCGGKIGHVKLVKSPISIDGQQSRREADYAQWVSVENHPLKEQYLFSGAGVCFTQQALSSSFADMAKHVIPCPFS
;
A
#
# COMPACT_ATOMS: atom_id res chain seq x y z
N MET A 1 62.44 -0.44 36.78
CA MET A 1 61.22 -1.28 36.66
C MET A 1 59.94 -0.45 36.51
N ARG A 2 59.39 0.23 37.53
CA ARG A 2 58.10 0.97 37.41
C ARG A 2 58.01 1.95 36.23
N ILE A 3 59.06 2.72 35.95
CA ILE A 3 59.12 3.64 34.79
C ILE A 3 59.00 2.91 33.44
N TYR A 4 59.62 1.73 33.32
CA TYR A 4 59.51 0.90 32.10
C TYR A 4 58.09 0.40 31.88
N ILE A 5 57.38 0.00 32.95
CA ILE A 5 55.99 -0.45 32.87
C ILE A 5 55.05 0.70 32.47
N PHE A 6 55.29 1.91 32.99
CA PHE A 6 54.56 3.11 32.57
C PHE A 6 54.85 3.48 31.12
N LEU A 7 56.12 3.45 30.68
CA LEU A 7 56.48 3.71 29.29
C LEU A 7 55.89 2.67 28.34
N SER A 8 55.94 1.37 28.67
CA SER A 8 55.32 0.33 27.84
C SER A 8 53.80 0.43 27.80
N ALA A 9 53.14 0.77 28.91
CA ALA A 9 51.70 1.00 28.93
C ALA A 9 51.33 2.24 28.10
N PHE A 10 52.09 3.33 28.20
CA PHE A 10 51.89 4.54 27.40
C PHE A 10 52.16 4.29 25.90
N TRP A 11 53.16 3.48 25.55
CA TRP A 11 53.42 3.06 24.16
C TRP A 11 52.32 2.15 23.61
N VAL A 12 51.79 1.22 24.40
CA VAL A 12 50.66 0.35 24.00
C VAL A 12 49.38 1.17 23.87
N ILE A 13 49.14 2.14 24.74
CA ILE A 13 48.01 3.08 24.60
C ILE A 13 48.20 3.94 23.33
N LEU A 14 49.39 4.52 23.08
CA LEU A 14 49.65 5.22 21.81
C LEU A 14 49.46 4.31 20.59
N HIS A 15 49.93 3.06 20.60
CA HIS A 15 49.75 2.13 19.48
C HIS A 15 48.28 1.73 19.25
N ASN A 16 47.45 1.66 20.29
CA ASN A 16 46.02 1.35 20.15
C ASN A 16 45.16 2.61 19.90
N SER A 17 45.67 3.81 20.20
CA SER A 17 45.01 5.09 19.91
C SER A 17 45.55 5.82 18.68
N LEU A 18 46.57 5.27 18.01
CA LEU A 18 47.15 5.73 16.75
C LEU A 18 47.33 4.55 15.76
N GLN A 19 46.37 3.63 15.71
CA GLN A 19 46.17 2.82 14.51
C GLN A 19 45.55 3.72 13.43
N VAL A 20 46.43 4.44 12.73
CA VAL A 20 46.13 5.25 11.54
C VAL A 20 45.54 4.33 10.47
N HIS A 21 44.22 4.42 10.25
CA HIS A 21 43.50 3.61 9.27
C HIS A 21 43.58 4.29 7.89
N ALA A 22 44.76 4.23 7.28
CA ALA A 22 45.03 4.78 5.95
C ALA A 22 44.32 3.95 4.84
N VAL A 23 43.00 4.08 4.73
CA VAL A 23 42.15 3.38 3.78
C VAL A 23 42.17 4.10 2.43
N ASN A 24 42.91 3.55 1.46
CA ASN A 24 43.04 4.10 0.10
C ASN A 24 41.81 3.76 -0.77
N CYS A 25 40.72 4.52 -0.61
CA CYS A 25 39.52 4.40 -1.45
C CYS A 25 39.83 4.81 -2.91
N THR A 26 39.98 3.84 -3.82
CA THR A 26 40.31 4.10 -5.23
C THR A 26 39.76 3.01 -6.16
N CYS A 27 39.59 3.31 -7.45
CA CYS A 27 39.25 2.28 -8.44
C CYS A 27 40.43 1.32 -8.62
N ARG A 28 40.15 0.02 -8.60
CA ARG A 28 41.16 -1.03 -8.76
C ARG A 28 40.83 -1.95 -9.91
N THR A 29 41.87 -2.37 -10.64
CA THR A 29 41.79 -3.51 -11.57
C THR A 29 41.92 -4.82 -10.78
N ALA A 30 42.07 -5.95 -11.47
CA ALA A 30 42.37 -7.23 -10.82
C ALA A 30 43.66 -7.21 -9.97
N THR A 31 44.64 -6.38 -10.34
CA THR A 31 46.02 -6.39 -9.80
C THR A 31 46.51 -5.04 -9.26
N ASP A 32 46.08 -3.93 -9.87
CA ASP A 32 46.67 -2.59 -9.65
C ASP A 32 45.58 -1.52 -9.45
N ASP A 33 45.84 -0.53 -8.60
CA ASP A 33 45.07 0.73 -8.50
C ASP A 33 45.11 1.49 -9.84
N THR A 34 44.05 2.25 -10.17
CA THR A 34 43.96 2.97 -11.46
C THR A 34 43.07 4.21 -11.37
N GLU A 35 43.28 5.21 -12.22
CA GLU A 35 42.50 6.46 -12.21
C GLU A 35 41.07 6.30 -12.75
N TRP A 36 40.83 5.34 -13.63
CA TRP A 36 39.49 4.98 -14.10
C TRP A 36 39.47 3.58 -14.74
N PHE A 37 38.27 2.97 -14.81
CA PHE A 37 38.05 1.83 -15.70
C PHE A 37 36.63 1.79 -16.27
N LEU A 38 36.50 1.20 -17.47
CA LEU A 38 35.23 0.80 -18.06
C LEU A 38 35.18 -0.73 -18.11
N LEU A 39 34.23 -1.32 -17.38
CA LEU A 39 34.06 -2.77 -17.25
C LEU A 39 32.74 -3.20 -17.90
N PHE A 40 32.78 -4.27 -18.69
CA PHE A 40 31.63 -4.89 -19.32
C PHE A 40 31.57 -6.39 -18.99
N LYS A 41 30.45 -6.83 -18.42
CA LYS A 41 30.18 -8.21 -18.07
C LYS A 41 29.24 -8.81 -19.14
N PRO A 42 29.68 -9.78 -19.98
CA PRO A 42 28.86 -10.33 -21.06
C PRO A 42 27.75 -11.27 -20.57
N VAL A 43 26.69 -11.40 -21.34
CA VAL A 43 25.59 -12.37 -21.15
C VAL A 43 26.14 -13.80 -21.11
N GLY A 44 25.74 -14.58 -20.11
CA GLY A 44 26.09 -16.00 -19.97
C GLY A 44 27.52 -16.30 -19.50
N GLN A 45 28.37 -15.28 -19.30
CA GLN A 45 29.75 -15.46 -18.83
C GLN A 45 29.92 -15.04 -17.36
N LEU A 46 30.98 -15.54 -16.71
CA LEU A 46 31.40 -15.12 -15.35
C LEU A 46 32.66 -14.25 -15.34
N LYS A 47 33.36 -14.11 -16.47
CA LYS A 47 34.49 -13.17 -16.63
C LYS A 47 34.01 -11.89 -17.28
N ALA A 48 34.44 -10.74 -16.76
CA ALA A 48 34.23 -9.47 -17.42
C ALA A 48 35.37 -9.13 -18.39
N LYS A 49 35.09 -8.13 -19.23
CA LYS A 49 36.08 -7.41 -20.05
C LYS A 49 36.29 -6.03 -19.46
N ILE A 50 37.49 -5.48 -19.55
CA ILE A 50 37.87 -4.19 -18.96
C ILE A 50 38.71 -3.35 -19.94
N ILE A 51 38.60 -2.03 -19.84
CA ILE A 51 39.50 -1.01 -20.40
C ILE A 51 39.93 -0.08 -19.26
N SER A 52 41.20 0.30 -19.22
CA SER A 52 41.79 1.20 -18.20
C SER A 52 42.93 2.04 -18.80
N PRO A 53 43.49 3.04 -18.10
CA PRO A 53 44.73 3.73 -18.48
C PRO A 53 45.86 2.78 -18.93
N ALA A 54 46.05 1.68 -18.20
CA ALA A 54 47.11 0.71 -18.47
C ALA A 54 46.85 -0.19 -19.70
N ASN A 55 45.58 -0.37 -20.10
CA ASN A 55 45.23 -1.09 -21.31
C ASN A 55 44.06 -0.44 -22.05
N ALA A 56 44.39 0.21 -23.16
CA ALA A 56 43.46 0.98 -23.97
C ALA A 56 42.54 0.11 -24.88
N GLY A 57 42.76 -1.20 -24.95
CA GLY A 57 41.87 -2.17 -25.60
C GLY A 57 41.06 -2.98 -24.59
N TRP A 58 39.96 -3.60 -25.04
CA TRP A 58 39.23 -4.57 -24.21
C TRP A 58 40.14 -5.76 -23.88
N ALA A 59 40.29 -6.07 -22.59
CA ALA A 59 41.04 -7.22 -22.08
C ALA A 59 40.23 -7.99 -21.04
N SER A 60 40.72 -9.16 -20.59
CA SER A 60 40.05 -9.94 -19.55
C SER A 60 40.26 -9.34 -18.16
N ASP A 61 39.20 -9.20 -17.38
CA ASP A 61 39.21 -8.70 -15.99
C ASP A 61 39.69 -9.75 -14.95
N GLY A 62 40.73 -10.52 -15.29
CA GLY A 62 41.29 -11.53 -14.40
C GLY A 62 40.36 -12.72 -14.08
N ALA A 63 39.82 -12.76 -12.87
CA ALA A 63 39.10 -13.90 -12.29
C ALA A 63 37.64 -14.07 -12.78
N ASN A 64 36.89 -14.96 -12.13
CA ASN A 64 35.44 -15.08 -12.29
C ASN A 64 34.76 -14.23 -11.22
N MET A 65 33.67 -13.54 -11.55
CA MET A 65 32.92 -12.67 -10.62
C MET A 65 32.40 -13.37 -9.33
N ASN A 66 32.41 -14.71 -9.29
CA ASN A 66 32.10 -15.49 -8.08
C ASN A 66 33.21 -15.46 -7.01
N THR A 67 34.45 -15.05 -7.32
CA THR A 67 35.53 -14.93 -6.32
C THR A 67 35.46 -13.59 -5.60
N ASP A 68 35.89 -13.58 -4.34
CA ASP A 68 36.04 -12.40 -3.47
C ASP A 68 37.22 -11.49 -3.85
N THR A 69 38.06 -11.93 -4.79
CA THR A 69 39.36 -11.33 -5.12
C THR A 69 39.69 -11.55 -6.61
N GLY A 70 40.63 -10.77 -7.14
CA GLY A 70 41.24 -11.00 -8.46
C GLY A 70 40.46 -10.52 -9.68
N HIS A 71 39.48 -9.64 -9.50
CA HIS A 71 38.75 -8.92 -10.57
C HIS A 71 38.37 -7.51 -10.07
N ALA A 72 38.18 -6.56 -10.98
CA ALA A 72 38.09 -5.14 -10.63
C ALA A 72 36.94 -4.78 -9.68
N LEU A 73 35.79 -5.45 -9.77
CA LEU A 73 34.63 -5.11 -8.93
C LEU A 73 34.83 -5.50 -7.46
N ALA A 74 35.41 -6.66 -7.16
CA ALA A 74 35.70 -7.02 -5.77
C ALA A 74 36.85 -6.18 -5.20
N GLN A 75 37.90 -5.94 -5.99
CA GLN A 75 39.05 -5.12 -5.57
C GLN A 75 38.66 -3.66 -5.31
N THR A 76 37.73 -3.09 -6.06
CA THR A 76 37.23 -1.70 -5.87
C THR A 76 36.22 -1.58 -4.73
N LEU A 77 35.48 -2.65 -4.41
CA LEU A 77 34.41 -2.64 -3.39
C LEU A 77 34.82 -3.33 -2.08
N ALA A 78 36.10 -3.67 -1.89
CA ALA A 78 36.59 -4.35 -0.69
C ALA A 78 36.25 -3.58 0.59
N GLU A 79 36.52 -2.27 0.59
CA GLU A 79 36.19 -1.34 1.68
C GLU A 79 34.68 -1.19 1.89
N TRP A 80 33.91 -1.11 0.79
CA TRP A 80 32.46 -0.98 0.81
C TRP A 80 31.75 -2.21 1.41
N MET A 81 32.32 -3.40 1.19
CA MET A 81 31.79 -4.68 1.68
C MET A 81 32.31 -5.02 3.08
N GLY A 82 33.32 -4.31 3.58
CA GLY A 82 33.72 -4.28 4.99
C GLY A 82 32.83 -3.37 5.85
N PRO A 83 33.07 -3.31 7.18
CA PRO A 83 32.42 -2.34 8.05
C PRO A 83 32.82 -0.91 7.65
N ILE A 84 31.83 -0.06 7.36
CA ILE A 84 32.07 1.37 7.15
C ILE A 84 32.39 2.02 8.51
N LEU A 85 33.58 2.59 8.63
CA LEU A 85 34.10 3.23 9.85
C LEU A 85 33.62 4.70 9.94
N ASP A 86 33.56 5.26 11.16
CA ASP A 86 33.01 6.62 11.45
C ASP A 86 33.76 7.78 10.76
N ASP A 87 35.01 7.54 10.35
CA ASP A 87 35.87 8.48 9.63
C ASP A 87 35.64 8.46 8.10
N MET A 88 35.05 7.40 7.55
CA MET A 88 34.79 7.31 6.11
C MET A 88 33.51 8.06 5.69
N THR A 89 33.54 8.65 4.49
CA THR A 89 32.36 9.23 3.83
C THR A 89 31.97 8.34 2.66
N ALA A 90 30.74 7.81 2.68
CA ALA A 90 30.29 6.80 1.73
C ALA A 90 28.78 6.90 1.42
N LEU A 91 28.43 6.73 0.15
CA LEU A 91 27.08 6.89 -0.40
C LEU A 91 26.78 5.79 -1.42
N GLY A 92 25.79 4.95 -1.13
CA GLY A 92 25.22 3.96 -2.04
C GLY A 92 23.85 4.42 -2.55
N TYR A 93 23.68 4.49 -3.88
CA TYR A 93 22.40 4.83 -4.49
C TYR A 93 22.02 3.85 -5.61
N SER A 94 20.74 3.52 -5.72
CA SER A 94 20.21 2.64 -6.77
C SER A 94 18.69 2.74 -6.87
N ASN A 95 18.16 2.85 -8.10
CA ASN A 95 16.72 2.71 -8.33
C ASN A 95 16.19 1.28 -8.03
N THR A 96 17.07 0.29 -7.86
CA THR A 96 16.79 -1.03 -7.31
C THR A 96 17.81 -1.35 -6.21
N PRO A 97 17.56 -0.92 -4.95
CA PRO A 97 18.48 -1.12 -3.83
C PRO A 97 18.82 -2.60 -3.58
N PRO A 98 19.99 -2.89 -2.98
CA PRO A 98 20.30 -4.22 -2.45
C PRO A 98 19.21 -4.67 -1.46
N LYS A 99 18.91 -5.96 -1.43
CA LYS A 99 18.02 -6.60 -0.42
C LYS A 99 16.63 -5.94 -0.22
N SER A 100 16.18 -5.10 -1.16
CA SER A 100 14.87 -4.48 -1.15
C SER A 100 13.97 -5.04 -2.24
N THR A 101 12.65 -5.10 -1.97
CA THR A 101 11.63 -5.51 -2.94
C THR A 101 11.31 -4.43 -3.98
N ILE A 102 11.55 -3.15 -3.67
CA ILE A 102 11.03 -2.05 -4.49
C ILE A 102 11.96 -1.72 -5.67
N THR A 103 11.34 -1.24 -6.74
CA THR A 103 12.00 -0.60 -7.89
C THR A 103 11.42 0.80 -8.02
N SER A 104 12.25 1.83 -7.86
CA SER A 104 11.83 3.20 -8.13
C SER A 104 11.58 3.39 -9.63
N GLN A 105 10.44 4.03 -9.92
CA GLN A 105 10.03 4.40 -11.27
C GLN A 105 10.33 5.87 -11.59
N THR A 106 10.76 6.67 -10.60
CA THR A 106 11.12 8.09 -10.81
C THR A 106 12.57 8.25 -11.25
N THR A 107 13.47 7.31 -10.95
CA THR A 107 14.87 7.32 -11.39
C THR A 107 15.31 5.97 -11.96
N SER A 108 16.46 5.98 -12.63
CA SER A 108 17.13 4.81 -13.23
C SER A 108 18.58 4.62 -12.73
N SER A 109 19.13 5.65 -12.08
CA SER A 109 20.53 5.75 -11.69
C SER A 109 20.93 4.77 -10.59
N LYS A 110 22.19 4.32 -10.64
CA LYS A 110 22.84 3.50 -9.61
C LYS A 110 24.32 3.83 -9.52
N GLY A 111 24.90 3.68 -8.33
CA GLY A 111 26.32 3.86 -8.10
C GLY A 111 26.70 3.85 -6.63
N ILE A 112 28.01 3.86 -6.39
CA ILE A 112 28.66 3.97 -5.09
C ILE A 112 29.68 5.10 -5.18
N LEU A 113 29.76 5.91 -4.14
CA LEU A 113 30.67 7.05 -4.00
C LEU A 113 31.30 6.97 -2.61
N MET A 114 32.63 6.90 -2.50
CA MET A 114 33.31 6.60 -1.23
C MET A 114 34.70 7.23 -1.15
N PHE A 115 35.04 7.84 -0.01
CA PHE A 115 36.30 8.55 0.26
C PHE A 115 36.85 8.23 1.66
N GLY A 116 38.18 8.15 1.79
CA GLY A 116 38.88 8.08 3.07
C GLY A 116 39.22 9.47 3.61
N ASN A 117 39.11 9.66 4.94
CA ASN A 117 39.32 10.98 5.57
C ASN A 117 40.79 11.45 5.47
N GLU A 118 41.74 10.53 5.66
CA GLU A 118 43.18 10.84 5.70
C GLU A 118 43.82 10.91 4.30
N THR A 119 43.23 10.24 3.30
CA THR A 119 43.76 10.19 1.93
C THR A 119 43.22 11.32 1.06
N THR A 120 42.01 11.83 1.33
CA THR A 120 41.20 12.73 0.46
C THR A 120 40.84 12.17 -0.93
N ASP A 121 41.51 11.11 -1.35
CA ASP A 121 41.17 10.26 -2.48
C ASP A 121 39.94 9.37 -2.18
N GLY A 122 39.14 9.17 -3.21
CA GLY A 122 37.97 8.30 -3.22
C GLY A 122 37.69 7.73 -4.62
N PHE A 123 36.56 7.02 -4.75
CA PHE A 123 36.05 6.56 -6.04
C PHE A 123 34.57 6.92 -6.24
N TRP A 124 34.18 7.08 -7.50
CA TRP A 124 32.80 7.09 -7.96
C TRP A 124 32.57 6.00 -9.00
N LEU A 125 31.79 4.99 -8.63
CA LEU A 125 31.42 3.84 -9.46
C LEU A 125 29.97 3.99 -9.92
N LEU A 126 29.74 4.09 -11.23
CA LEU A 126 28.42 3.99 -11.85
C LEU A 126 28.21 2.56 -12.39
N HIS A 127 27.02 1.98 -12.25
CA HIS A 127 26.77 0.60 -12.71
C HIS A 127 25.33 0.32 -13.17
N THR A 128 25.14 -0.80 -13.88
CA THR A 128 23.81 -1.25 -14.33
C THR A 128 23.25 -2.49 -13.60
N PHE A 129 24.02 -3.10 -12.69
CA PHE A 129 23.55 -4.23 -11.87
C PHE A 129 22.34 -3.86 -11.00
N GLU A 130 21.30 -4.71 -10.95
CA GLU A 130 20.04 -4.48 -10.20
C GLU A 130 20.05 -5.20 -8.86
N ARG A 131 19.72 -4.53 -7.75
CA ARG A 131 19.79 -5.08 -6.37
C ARG A 131 21.18 -5.58 -5.96
N ALA A 132 22.25 -5.01 -6.52
CA ALA A 132 23.64 -5.40 -6.30
C ALA A 132 24.38 -4.48 -5.31
N PHE A 133 25.46 -5.00 -4.73
CA PHE A 133 26.41 -4.30 -3.85
C PHE A 133 25.84 -3.76 -2.53
N PRO A 134 25.20 -4.61 -1.69
CA PRO A 134 25.02 -4.26 -0.27
C PRO A 134 26.36 -3.93 0.39
N ASN A 135 26.39 -2.94 1.29
CA ASN A 135 27.54 -2.64 2.14
C ASN A 135 27.66 -3.64 3.29
N SER A 136 28.82 -3.69 3.95
CA SER A 136 29.05 -4.40 5.22
C SER A 136 28.65 -5.88 5.25
N VAL A 137 28.76 -6.60 4.12
CA VAL A 137 28.51 -8.05 4.01
C VAL A 137 29.55 -8.71 3.09
N PRO A 138 29.84 -10.02 3.22
CA PRO A 138 30.82 -10.71 2.37
C PRO A 138 30.49 -10.67 0.86
N TRP A 139 31.53 -10.70 0.03
CA TRP A 139 31.37 -10.76 -1.44
C TRP A 139 30.54 -11.97 -1.85
N SER A 140 29.51 -11.72 -2.67
CA SER A 140 28.63 -12.74 -3.22
C SER A 140 28.10 -12.31 -4.59
N TRP A 141 27.99 -13.27 -5.51
CA TRP A 141 27.57 -12.99 -6.89
C TRP A 141 26.22 -13.66 -7.22
N PRO A 142 25.13 -12.89 -7.31
CA PRO A 142 23.81 -13.40 -7.69
C PRO A 142 23.80 -14.10 -9.05
N SER A 143 23.29 -15.33 -9.09
CA SER A 143 23.19 -16.16 -10.30
C SER A 143 22.45 -15.48 -11.47
N LYS A 144 21.48 -14.59 -11.16
CA LYS A 144 20.81 -13.73 -12.15
C LYS A 144 21.80 -12.90 -12.98
N PHE A 145 22.82 -12.30 -12.37
CA PHE A 145 23.77 -11.46 -13.12
C PHE A 145 24.61 -12.28 -14.09
N THR A 146 24.74 -13.60 -13.90
CA THR A 146 25.41 -14.49 -14.84
C THR A 146 24.65 -14.61 -16.16
N SER A 147 23.31 -14.64 -16.14
CA SER A 147 22.48 -14.69 -17.36
C SER A 147 22.24 -13.34 -18.02
N GLU A 148 22.44 -12.23 -17.30
CA GLU A 148 22.31 -10.85 -17.81
C GLU A 148 23.66 -10.24 -18.25
N GLY A 149 23.61 -9.25 -19.13
CA GLY A 149 24.75 -8.40 -19.50
C GLY A 149 24.75 -7.10 -18.68
N HIS A 150 25.92 -6.64 -18.25
CA HIS A 150 26.03 -5.46 -17.38
C HIS A 150 27.28 -4.63 -17.69
N MET A 151 27.31 -3.38 -17.20
CA MET A 151 28.43 -2.47 -17.36
C MET A 151 28.64 -1.67 -16.07
N ALA A 152 29.90 -1.33 -15.78
CA ALA A 152 30.30 -0.42 -14.73
C ALA A 152 31.39 0.54 -15.23
N LEU A 153 31.40 1.76 -14.70
CA LEU A 153 32.35 2.82 -15.02
C LEU A 153 32.82 3.44 -13.70
N CYS A 154 34.11 3.35 -13.41
CA CYS A 154 34.73 3.82 -12.18
C CYS A 154 35.66 5.01 -12.46
N PHE A 155 35.63 6.03 -11.59
CA PHE A 155 36.57 7.14 -11.57
C PHE A 155 37.18 7.28 -10.17
N SER A 156 38.50 7.30 -10.05
CA SER A 156 39.20 7.65 -8.82
C SER A 156 39.33 9.18 -8.78
N ILE A 157 38.88 9.80 -7.69
CA ILE A 157 38.57 11.23 -7.60
C ILE A 157 39.02 11.81 -6.26
N SER A 158 39.55 13.05 -6.27
CA SER A 158 39.70 13.83 -5.05
C SER A 158 38.35 14.38 -4.57
N GLU A 159 38.26 14.72 -3.29
CA GLU A 159 37.10 15.32 -2.65
C GLU A 159 36.58 16.62 -3.31
N ASP A 160 37.41 17.36 -4.04
CA ASP A 160 37.01 18.52 -4.87
C ASP A 160 35.85 18.20 -5.84
N ASN A 161 35.70 16.92 -6.21
CA ASN A 161 34.62 16.47 -7.09
C ASN A 161 33.27 16.32 -6.36
N VAL A 162 33.21 16.28 -5.02
CA VAL A 162 31.95 16.09 -4.27
C VAL A 162 30.94 17.22 -4.53
N PRO A 163 31.29 18.52 -4.47
CA PRO A 163 30.40 19.63 -4.85
C PRO A 163 30.05 19.68 -6.35
N LEU A 164 30.69 18.85 -7.16
CA LEU A 164 30.40 18.68 -8.59
C LEU A 164 29.44 17.51 -8.83
N ILE A 165 29.62 16.41 -8.10
CA ILE A 165 28.82 15.19 -8.15
C ILE A 165 27.46 15.38 -7.47
N VAL A 166 27.39 16.01 -6.29
CA VAL A 166 26.13 16.15 -5.52
C VAL A 166 24.99 16.81 -6.34
N PRO A 167 25.19 17.95 -7.04
CA PRO A 167 24.16 18.51 -7.90
C PRO A 167 23.80 17.62 -9.11
N ALA A 168 24.73 16.77 -9.58
CA ALA A 168 24.42 15.79 -10.63
C ALA A 168 23.56 14.64 -10.09
N LEU A 169 23.79 14.18 -8.85
CA LEU A 169 22.96 13.17 -8.18
C LEU A 169 21.57 13.71 -7.81
N GLN A 170 21.48 14.95 -7.32
CA GLN A 170 20.22 15.64 -7.04
C GLN A 170 19.32 15.67 -8.30
N TYR A 171 19.87 16.08 -9.44
CA TYR A 171 19.15 16.12 -10.72
C TYR A 171 18.84 14.73 -11.30
N GLN A 172 19.45 13.66 -10.79
CA GLN A 172 19.12 12.28 -11.11
C GLN A 172 17.99 11.72 -10.22
N GLU A 173 17.46 12.48 -9.25
CA GLU A 173 16.44 12.04 -8.28
C GLU A 173 16.82 10.69 -7.65
N VAL A 174 18.09 10.54 -7.26
CA VAL A 174 18.63 9.25 -6.82
C VAL A 174 17.89 8.70 -5.61
N VAL A 175 17.63 7.39 -5.63
CA VAL A 175 17.25 6.66 -4.42
C VAL A 175 18.53 6.25 -3.72
N ILE A 176 18.76 6.82 -2.54
CA ILE A 176 19.86 6.46 -1.66
C ILE A 176 19.40 5.25 -0.84
N TYR A 177 20.31 4.32 -0.60
CA TYR A 177 20.06 3.14 0.25
C TYR A 177 21.07 2.98 1.38
N PHE A 178 22.20 3.68 1.31
CA PHE A 178 23.15 3.87 2.39
C PHE A 178 23.80 5.24 2.22
N GLY A 179 24.00 5.99 3.31
CA GLY A 179 24.62 7.30 3.26
C GLY A 179 25.22 7.70 4.60
N GLN A 180 26.53 7.94 4.61
CA GLN A 180 27.30 8.41 5.76
C GLN A 180 28.24 9.52 5.30
N VAL A 181 28.36 10.58 6.11
CA VAL A 181 29.42 11.59 6.01
C VAL A 181 30.17 11.58 7.32
N SER A 182 31.50 11.58 7.27
CA SER A 182 32.33 11.57 8.48
C SER A 182 32.07 12.83 9.33
N SER A 183 32.18 12.71 10.65
CA SER A 183 31.84 13.82 11.55
C SER A 183 32.69 15.07 11.33
N GLU A 184 33.90 14.90 10.79
CA GLU A 184 34.82 15.98 10.42
C GLU A 184 34.43 16.65 9.09
N LYS A 185 34.05 15.86 8.07
CA LYS A 185 33.65 16.36 6.74
C LYS A 185 32.19 16.81 6.65
N ALA A 186 31.35 16.55 7.65
CA ALA A 186 29.92 16.90 7.66
C ALA A 186 29.63 18.40 7.43
N THR A 187 30.54 19.30 7.82
CA THR A 187 30.40 20.75 7.54
C THR A 187 30.86 21.13 6.13
N GLU A 188 31.88 20.45 5.61
CA GLU A 188 32.44 20.67 4.27
C GLU A 188 31.48 20.17 3.18
N PHE A 189 30.94 18.96 3.36
CA PHE A 189 29.97 18.35 2.47
C PHE A 189 28.52 18.55 2.96
N ALA A 190 28.18 19.76 3.40
CA ALA A 190 26.81 20.08 3.87
C ALA A 190 25.73 19.76 2.81
N ASP A 191 26.00 19.99 1.53
CA ASP A 191 25.11 19.62 0.42
C ASP A 191 24.98 18.09 0.24
N LEU A 192 26.03 17.30 0.54
CA LEU A 192 25.97 15.83 0.52
C LEU A 192 25.15 15.30 1.70
N THR A 193 25.36 15.87 2.89
CA THR A 193 24.54 15.59 4.09
C THR A 193 23.06 15.88 3.80
N SER A 194 22.77 17.03 3.17
CA SER A 194 21.42 17.43 2.75
C SER A 194 20.84 16.58 1.61
N LEU A 195 21.68 15.95 0.80
CA LEU A 195 21.26 14.97 -0.21
C LEU A 195 20.88 13.65 0.46
N ILE A 196 21.68 13.19 1.44
CA ILE A 196 21.47 11.95 2.19
C ILE A 196 20.21 12.02 3.05
N ASP A 197 19.99 13.11 3.80
CA ASP A 197 18.80 13.26 4.65
C ASP A 197 17.53 13.70 3.88
N GLY A 198 17.68 14.12 2.62
CA GLY A 198 16.59 14.55 1.75
C GLY A 198 16.12 15.99 1.97
N SER A 199 16.89 16.82 2.67
CA SER A 199 16.57 18.24 2.94
C SER A 199 16.99 19.23 1.83
N LEU A 200 17.73 18.78 0.81
CA LEU A 200 18.12 19.63 -0.33
C LEU A 200 16.91 20.34 -1.00
N PRO A 201 17.05 21.62 -1.40
CA PRO A 201 15.97 22.37 -2.04
C PRO A 201 15.41 21.74 -3.32
N GLU A 202 14.13 21.99 -3.61
CA GLU A 202 13.49 21.55 -4.86
C GLU A 202 14.16 22.17 -6.11
N ILE A 203 14.27 21.39 -7.18
CA ILE A 203 14.90 21.80 -8.43
C ILE A 203 13.97 22.72 -9.24
N THR A 204 14.31 24.00 -9.31
CA THR A 204 13.70 24.96 -10.23
C THR A 204 14.23 24.78 -11.68
N PRO A 205 13.45 25.15 -12.72
CA PRO A 205 13.93 25.12 -14.10
C PRO A 205 15.22 25.94 -14.33
N PRO A 206 16.14 25.52 -15.23
CA PRO A 206 16.04 24.38 -16.13
C PRO A 206 16.10 23.02 -15.42
N LEU A 207 15.24 22.09 -15.83
CA LEU A 207 15.07 20.77 -15.21
C LEU A 207 16.14 19.75 -15.63
N TRP A 208 17.35 20.24 -15.93
CA TRP A 208 18.53 19.46 -16.28
C TRP A 208 19.80 20.21 -15.88
N LYS A 209 20.90 19.49 -15.65
CA LYS A 209 22.19 20.04 -15.26
C LYS A 209 23.33 19.42 -16.06
N GLN A 210 24.38 20.20 -16.29
CA GLN A 210 25.68 19.71 -16.73
C GLN A 210 26.71 20.04 -15.63
N LYS A 211 27.58 19.08 -15.33
CA LYS A 211 28.77 19.22 -14.49
C LYS A 211 29.95 18.54 -15.18
N THR A 212 31.16 19.00 -14.95
CA THR A 212 32.39 18.34 -15.40
C THR A 212 33.14 17.90 -14.14
N ILE A 213 33.74 16.71 -14.19
CA ILE A 213 34.64 16.17 -13.16
C ILE A 213 35.96 15.75 -13.80
N THR A 214 36.97 15.54 -12.96
CA THR A 214 38.29 15.03 -13.36
C THR A 214 38.75 13.97 -12.37
N THR A 215 39.37 12.92 -12.87
CA THR A 215 40.03 11.92 -12.01
C THR A 215 41.19 12.55 -11.24
N ILE A 216 41.68 11.83 -10.23
CA ILE A 216 43.00 12.05 -9.65
C ILE A 216 44.05 12.14 -10.77
N ASN A 217 45.07 12.97 -10.56
CA ASN A 217 46.11 13.34 -11.53
C ASN A 217 45.59 13.99 -12.84
N SER A 218 44.30 14.35 -12.93
CA SER A 218 43.64 14.83 -14.16
C SER A 218 43.74 13.87 -15.37
N ALA A 219 43.99 12.58 -15.13
CA ALA A 219 44.21 11.57 -16.18
C ALA A 219 43.02 11.38 -17.14
N LEU A 220 41.80 11.65 -16.68
CA LEU A 220 40.59 11.70 -17.51
C LEU A 220 39.63 12.80 -17.02
N SER A 221 38.97 13.48 -17.97
CA SER A 221 37.83 14.36 -17.70
C SER A 221 36.54 13.74 -18.20
N ALA A 222 35.49 13.84 -17.38
CA ALA A 222 34.15 13.34 -17.68
C ALA A 222 33.10 14.45 -17.51
N VAL A 223 32.14 14.52 -18.44
CA VAL A 223 31.02 15.47 -18.41
C VAL A 223 29.73 14.71 -18.07
N VAL A 224 29.12 15.06 -16.94
CA VAL A 224 27.88 14.46 -16.44
C VAL A 224 26.69 15.34 -16.84
N TYR A 225 25.83 14.81 -17.70
CA TYR A 225 24.55 15.42 -18.08
C TYR A 225 23.42 14.73 -17.33
N SER A 226 22.70 15.45 -16.45
CA SER A 226 21.62 14.90 -15.62
C SER A 226 20.27 15.54 -15.92
N LYS A 227 19.18 14.77 -15.91
CA LYS A 227 17.80 15.24 -16.14
C LYS A 227 16.85 14.72 -15.05
N THR A 228 15.94 15.58 -14.59
CA THR A 228 14.89 15.20 -13.63
C THR A 228 13.76 14.42 -14.32
N SER A 229 12.94 13.69 -13.56
CA SER A 229 11.72 13.02 -14.07
C SER A 229 10.69 14.06 -14.53
N SER A 230 10.66 15.22 -13.86
CA SER A 230 9.81 16.36 -14.19
C SER A 230 10.19 17.06 -15.50
N SER A 231 11.42 16.87 -16.01
CA SER A 231 11.86 17.42 -17.30
C SER A 231 11.02 16.94 -18.50
N ARG A 232 10.43 15.74 -18.39
CA ARG A 232 9.73 15.02 -19.48
C ARG A 232 10.58 14.78 -20.74
N LEU A 233 11.89 14.99 -20.66
CA LEU A 233 12.81 14.72 -21.76
C LEU A 233 13.22 13.24 -21.77
N GLU A 234 13.23 12.66 -22.95
CA GLU A 234 13.87 11.37 -23.24
C GLU A 234 15.39 11.59 -23.40
N MET A 235 16.20 10.65 -22.91
CA MET A 235 17.64 10.85 -22.69
C MET A 235 18.44 11.14 -23.98
N TYR A 236 18.27 10.35 -25.03
CA TYR A 236 19.17 10.38 -26.18
C TYR A 236 18.76 11.46 -27.20
N GLY A 237 17.55 11.39 -27.75
CA GLY A 237 17.11 12.25 -28.87
C GLY A 237 16.41 13.54 -28.43
N SER A 238 15.83 13.56 -27.23
CA SER A 238 15.17 14.76 -26.70
C SER A 238 16.06 15.61 -25.78
N PHE A 239 17.11 15.02 -25.21
CA PHE A 239 18.04 15.69 -24.30
C PHE A 239 19.47 15.75 -24.88
N LEU A 240 20.25 14.66 -24.83
CA LEU A 240 21.68 14.68 -25.20
C LEU A 240 21.95 15.19 -26.62
N ALA A 241 21.23 14.69 -27.64
CA ALA A 241 21.41 15.11 -29.03
C ALA A 241 21.16 16.62 -29.24
N ARG A 242 20.36 17.26 -28.37
CA ARG A 242 20.05 18.69 -28.40
C ARG A 242 21.00 19.53 -27.56
N VAL A 243 21.39 19.05 -26.38
CA VAL A 243 22.29 19.78 -25.46
C VAL A 243 23.75 19.71 -25.93
N MET A 244 24.19 18.55 -26.43
CA MET A 244 25.54 18.37 -26.98
C MET A 244 25.65 18.82 -28.44
N VAL A 245 24.51 18.96 -29.14
CA VAL A 245 24.38 19.25 -30.58
C VAL A 245 25.20 18.25 -31.42
N VAL A 246 24.73 17.01 -31.48
CA VAL A 246 25.48 15.86 -32.07
C VAL A 246 24.57 14.83 -32.73
N ASN A 247 25.20 13.94 -33.51
CA ASN A 247 24.66 12.63 -33.89
C ASN A 247 25.27 11.54 -32.99
N MET A 248 24.58 10.43 -32.77
CA MET A 248 25.06 9.34 -31.89
C MET A 248 24.57 7.95 -32.31
N ARG A 249 25.39 6.94 -32.02
CA ARG A 249 25.02 5.51 -32.00
C ARG A 249 24.76 5.07 -30.56
N ILE A 250 23.67 4.35 -30.32
CA ILE A 250 23.25 3.98 -28.96
C ILE A 250 23.01 2.48 -28.81
N TRP A 251 23.33 1.98 -27.62
CA TRP A 251 22.94 0.66 -27.15
C TRP A 251 22.26 0.84 -25.79
N ALA A 252 20.97 0.50 -25.73
CA ALA A 252 20.18 0.59 -24.51
C ALA A 252 19.06 -0.46 -24.54
N VAL A 253 18.34 -0.60 -23.42
CA VAL A 253 17.07 -1.33 -23.38
C VAL A 253 16.01 -0.53 -24.15
N THR A 254 15.24 -1.22 -25.01
CA THR A 254 14.25 -0.63 -25.92
C THR A 254 12.89 -1.31 -25.77
N ASP A 255 11.80 -0.55 -25.81
CA ASP A 255 10.42 -1.08 -25.88
C ASP A 255 9.74 -0.82 -27.23
N ASN A 256 10.52 -0.49 -28.25
CA ASN A 256 10.11 -0.16 -29.63
C ASN A 256 9.15 1.04 -29.76
N THR A 257 8.87 1.79 -28.70
CA THR A 257 8.09 3.05 -28.78
C THR A 257 8.87 4.21 -29.39
N LEU A 258 10.18 4.03 -29.60
CA LEU A 258 11.08 4.92 -30.32
C LEU A 258 11.88 4.10 -31.34
N GLN A 259 12.22 4.72 -32.47
CA GLN A 259 12.96 4.10 -33.57
C GLN A 259 14.23 4.90 -33.87
N THR A 260 15.14 4.34 -34.66
CA THR A 260 16.27 5.08 -35.25
C THR A 260 15.76 6.26 -36.06
N THR A 261 16.28 7.45 -35.79
CA THR A 261 15.89 8.68 -36.47
C THR A 261 16.74 8.91 -37.72
N CYS A 262 16.12 9.21 -38.86
CA CYS A 262 16.78 9.53 -40.13
C CYS A 262 16.18 10.81 -40.73
N GLY A 263 16.98 11.63 -41.44
CA GLY A 263 16.45 12.69 -42.33
C GLY A 263 17.00 14.12 -42.19
N GLY A 264 18.28 14.33 -41.86
CA GLY A 264 18.86 15.69 -41.81
C GLY A 264 20.36 15.70 -41.49
N LYS A 265 20.89 16.85 -41.05
CA LYS A 265 22.34 17.04 -40.80
C LYS A 265 22.80 16.75 -39.36
N ILE A 266 22.01 17.10 -38.33
CA ILE A 266 22.41 16.94 -36.92
C ILE A 266 21.22 16.59 -36.01
N GLY A 267 21.48 15.93 -34.87
CA GLY A 267 20.48 15.56 -33.87
C GLY A 267 19.97 14.11 -33.93
N PHE A 268 20.65 13.21 -34.66
CA PHE A 268 20.16 11.85 -34.91
C PHE A 268 20.64 10.81 -33.89
N VAL A 269 19.71 9.94 -33.48
CA VAL A 269 19.95 8.74 -32.68
C VAL A 269 19.84 7.50 -33.58
N LYS A 270 20.95 6.76 -33.67
CA LYS A 270 21.05 5.48 -34.39
C LYS A 270 21.06 4.33 -33.39
N VAL A 271 19.96 3.58 -33.30
CA VAL A 271 19.91 2.37 -32.47
C VAL A 271 20.75 1.29 -33.13
N VAL A 272 21.66 0.69 -32.37
CA VAL A 272 22.52 -0.41 -32.85
C VAL A 272 21.70 -1.69 -33.10
N LYS A 273 22.02 -2.41 -34.17
CA LYS A 273 21.48 -3.75 -34.46
C LYS A 273 22.01 -4.78 -33.44
N SER A 274 21.12 -5.59 -32.86
CA SER A 274 21.49 -6.74 -32.01
C SER A 274 21.76 -7.98 -32.88
N PRO A 275 22.66 -8.91 -32.48
CA PRO A 275 23.60 -8.80 -31.36
C PRO A 275 24.75 -7.81 -31.62
N VAL A 276 25.44 -7.40 -30.56
CA VAL A 276 26.72 -6.67 -30.61
C VAL A 276 27.88 -7.61 -30.36
N THR A 277 29.04 -7.35 -30.96
CA THR A 277 30.29 -8.05 -30.65
C THR A 277 31.21 -7.16 -29.81
N ILE A 278 31.65 -7.64 -28.65
CA ILE A 278 32.66 -6.98 -27.78
C ILE A 278 33.74 -8.02 -27.48
N ASP A 279 34.97 -7.75 -27.90
CA ASP A 279 36.13 -8.67 -27.78
C ASP A 279 35.78 -10.14 -28.11
N GLY A 280 35.36 -10.35 -29.37
CA GLY A 280 34.91 -11.64 -29.91
C GLY A 280 33.56 -12.15 -29.37
N THR A 281 33.06 -11.62 -28.26
CA THR A 281 31.85 -12.11 -27.58
C THR A 281 30.59 -11.45 -28.14
N GLN A 282 29.62 -12.26 -28.59
CA GLN A 282 28.30 -11.78 -28.98
C GLN A 282 27.41 -11.50 -27.76
N ASN A 283 26.66 -10.40 -27.78
CA ASN A 283 25.76 -10.00 -26.71
C ASN A 283 24.40 -9.54 -27.25
N ASP A 284 23.31 -10.07 -26.69
CA ASP A 284 21.94 -9.75 -27.12
C ASP A 284 21.30 -8.63 -26.30
N ARG A 285 20.72 -7.63 -26.98
CA ARG A 285 20.02 -6.49 -26.35
C ARG A 285 18.92 -6.90 -25.38
N ASN A 286 18.25 -8.04 -25.60
CA ASN A 286 17.14 -8.49 -24.76
C ASN A 286 17.57 -9.10 -23.41
N LYS A 287 18.87 -9.41 -23.23
CA LYS A 287 19.47 -9.91 -21.98
C LYS A 287 20.46 -8.92 -21.37
N ASP A 288 20.66 -7.76 -22.00
CA ASP A 288 21.68 -6.79 -21.64
C ASP A 288 21.07 -5.57 -20.94
N LYS A 289 21.56 -5.28 -19.72
CA LYS A 289 21.23 -4.09 -18.93
C LYS A 289 22.25 -2.97 -19.13
N SER A 290 23.34 -3.18 -19.89
CA SER A 290 24.27 -2.10 -20.25
C SER A 290 23.59 -1.07 -21.15
N GLN A 291 23.87 0.20 -20.88
CA GLN A 291 23.24 1.34 -21.55
C GLN A 291 24.31 2.41 -21.76
N TRP A 292 24.55 2.77 -23.01
CA TRP A 292 25.58 3.73 -23.39
C TRP A 292 25.34 4.32 -24.79
N ALA A 293 26.04 5.40 -25.10
CA ALA A 293 26.09 6.05 -26.40
C ALA A 293 27.54 6.32 -26.84
N VAL A 294 27.82 6.21 -28.14
CA VAL A 294 29.03 6.74 -28.77
C VAL A 294 28.62 7.89 -29.68
N ILE A 295 29.31 9.01 -29.56
CA ILE A 295 29.05 10.21 -30.34
C ILE A 295 29.68 10.04 -31.73
N ASP A 296 28.92 10.36 -32.79
CA ASP A 296 29.48 10.36 -34.14
C ASP A 296 30.40 11.59 -34.31
N ASP A 297 31.48 11.41 -35.07
CA ASP A 297 32.48 12.43 -35.41
C ASP A 297 33.24 13.06 -34.20
N LYS A 298 33.14 12.48 -32.99
CA LYS A 298 33.89 12.90 -31.79
C LYS A 298 34.37 11.68 -30.97
N PRO A 299 35.56 11.71 -30.34
CA PRO A 299 36.09 10.60 -29.55
C PRO A 299 35.45 10.53 -28.14
N VAL A 300 34.11 10.39 -28.08
CA VAL A 300 33.32 10.50 -26.86
C VAL A 300 32.40 9.29 -26.67
N PHE A 301 32.57 8.63 -25.52
CA PHE A 301 31.71 7.55 -25.04
C PHE A 301 30.92 8.04 -23.82
N CYS A 302 29.63 7.75 -23.76
CA CYS A 302 28.75 8.11 -22.65
C CYS A 302 28.11 6.87 -22.02
N PHE A 303 28.42 6.59 -20.76
CA PHE A 303 27.63 5.65 -19.95
C PHE A 303 26.30 6.30 -19.59
N THR A 304 25.17 5.62 -19.75
CA THR A 304 23.83 6.21 -19.56
C THR A 304 22.95 5.36 -18.62
N THR A 305 22.08 6.01 -17.84
CA THR A 305 21.21 5.29 -16.88
C THR A 305 19.82 4.97 -17.45
N ASN A 306 19.33 5.75 -18.42
CA ASN A 306 18.00 5.59 -19.00
C ASN A 306 17.98 4.70 -20.26
N GLY A 307 16.90 3.94 -20.43
CA GLY A 307 16.59 3.20 -21.67
C GLY A 307 16.06 4.09 -22.80
N TYR A 308 16.04 3.56 -24.02
CA TYR A 308 15.47 4.26 -25.18
C TYR A 308 13.99 3.88 -25.35
N SER A 309 13.14 4.60 -24.64
CA SER A 309 11.67 4.43 -24.61
C SER A 309 10.96 5.75 -24.32
N THR A 310 9.76 5.94 -24.87
CA THR A 310 8.87 7.05 -24.50
C THR A 310 8.54 7.09 -23.01
N LYS A 311 8.54 5.93 -22.31
CA LYS A 311 8.29 5.83 -20.87
C LYS A 311 9.42 6.46 -20.04
N GLN A 312 10.65 6.46 -20.56
CA GLN A 312 11.84 7.04 -19.90
C GLN A 312 11.87 8.57 -19.92
N ARG A 313 10.82 9.23 -20.47
CA ARG A 313 10.58 10.67 -20.34
C ARG A 313 10.30 11.08 -18.89
N SER A 314 9.55 10.27 -18.14
CA SER A 314 9.20 10.52 -16.74
C SER A 314 10.11 9.81 -15.74
N VAL A 315 11.34 9.52 -16.15
CA VAL A 315 12.36 8.84 -15.34
C VAL A 315 13.60 9.70 -15.35
N ALA A 316 14.05 10.14 -14.19
CA ALA A 316 15.31 10.83 -14.00
C ALA A 316 16.51 9.93 -14.34
N GLY A 317 17.66 10.56 -14.56
CA GLY A 317 18.86 9.83 -14.93
C GLY A 317 19.95 10.72 -15.53
N SER A 318 21.06 10.09 -15.89
CA SER A 318 22.24 10.78 -16.41
C SER A 318 22.90 10.10 -17.61
N ALA A 319 23.80 10.86 -18.22
CA ALA A 319 24.85 10.39 -19.11
C ALA A 319 26.20 10.92 -18.61
N THR A 320 27.13 10.04 -18.28
CA THR A 320 28.51 10.40 -17.94
C THR A 320 29.39 10.15 -19.15
N CYS A 321 29.78 11.23 -19.82
CA CYS A 321 30.50 11.24 -21.09
C CYS A 321 32.00 11.46 -20.88
N ILE A 322 32.82 10.47 -21.24
CA ILE A 322 34.29 10.52 -21.22
C ILE A 322 34.84 10.82 -22.61
N THR A 323 35.89 11.64 -22.69
CA THR A 323 36.60 11.90 -23.95
C THR A 323 37.88 11.08 -23.98
N GLN A 324 37.89 10.01 -24.78
CA GLN A 324 39.03 9.12 -24.90
C GLN A 324 39.08 8.53 -26.32
N GLN A 325 40.19 8.74 -27.03
CA GLN A 325 40.36 8.31 -28.41
C GLN A 325 40.18 6.80 -28.54
N VAL A 326 40.89 6.01 -27.74
CA VAL A 326 40.94 4.56 -27.96
C VAL A 326 39.59 3.90 -27.68
N VAL A 327 38.94 4.24 -26.55
CA VAL A 327 37.56 3.79 -26.22
C VAL A 327 36.58 4.06 -27.37
N SER A 328 36.75 5.17 -28.09
CA SER A 328 35.86 5.56 -29.20
C SER A 328 36.28 5.08 -30.59
N ILE A 329 37.46 4.46 -30.74
CA ILE A 329 38.01 4.01 -32.04
C ILE A 329 38.10 2.48 -32.10
N THR A 330 38.62 1.82 -31.06
CA THR A 330 38.57 0.35 -30.95
C THR A 330 37.13 -0.13 -30.78
N SER A 331 36.26 0.72 -30.22
CA SER A 331 34.82 0.56 -30.34
C SER A 331 34.30 0.92 -31.76
N TRP A 332 34.43 -0.07 -32.66
CA TRP A 332 33.50 -0.36 -33.77
C TRP A 332 33.75 0.34 -35.13
N PHE A 333 34.93 0.89 -35.39
CA PHE A 333 35.22 1.46 -36.73
C PHE A 333 36.04 0.56 -37.68
N VAL A 334 36.44 -0.65 -37.27
CA VAL A 334 37.22 -1.58 -38.12
C VAL A 334 36.65 -3.00 -38.06
N LEU A 335 35.76 -3.33 -39.02
CA LEU A 335 35.53 -4.66 -39.66
C LEU A 335 34.15 -4.69 -40.33
N PHE A 336 34.02 -4.19 -41.57
CA PHE A 336 32.79 -4.38 -42.36
C PHE A 336 33.02 -4.42 -43.89
N ASN A 337 34.18 -4.92 -44.34
CA ASN A 337 34.51 -5.12 -45.76
C ASN A 337 35.42 -6.33 -45.97
N ALA A 338 34.88 -7.55 -45.87
CA ALA A 338 35.53 -8.78 -46.36
C ALA A 338 34.51 -9.92 -46.59
N LEU A 339 34.17 -10.13 -47.88
CA LEU A 339 33.88 -11.40 -48.57
C LEU A 339 32.87 -12.44 -48.01
N PHE A 340 32.02 -12.93 -48.93
CA PHE A 340 31.26 -14.19 -48.80
C PHE A 340 32.21 -15.41 -48.88
N GLY A 341 31.93 -16.51 -48.16
CA GLY A 341 32.88 -17.65 -48.07
C GLY A 341 32.41 -19.04 -47.57
N VAL A 342 31.11 -19.34 -47.58
CA VAL A 342 30.49 -20.66 -47.91
C VAL A 342 31.29 -21.99 -47.66
N LEU A 343 30.76 -22.87 -46.76
CA LEU A 343 30.82 -24.38 -46.67
C LEU A 343 31.40 -25.09 -45.40
N VAL A 344 30.55 -25.99 -44.84
CA VAL A 344 30.81 -27.39 -44.36
C VAL A 344 31.22 -27.72 -42.89
N ASN A 345 30.18 -28.18 -42.16
CA ASN A 345 30.02 -29.40 -41.33
C ASN A 345 30.90 -29.82 -40.12
N GLU A 346 30.18 -30.18 -39.04
CA GLU A 346 30.24 -31.44 -38.22
C GLU A 346 31.51 -31.75 -37.37
N SER A 347 31.43 -32.47 -36.23
CA SER A 347 30.34 -33.25 -35.61
C SER A 347 30.33 -33.21 -34.05
N GLU A 348 29.30 -33.87 -33.50
CA GLU A 348 28.89 -34.07 -32.11
C GLU A 348 29.97 -34.56 -31.10
N PHE A 349 29.75 -34.33 -29.79
CA PHE A 349 29.38 -35.40 -28.82
C PHE A 349 28.92 -34.82 -27.46
N THR A 350 28.21 -35.61 -26.65
CA THR A 350 27.64 -35.22 -25.33
C THR A 350 27.97 -36.27 -24.20
N PRO A 351 27.35 -36.35 -23.00
CA PRO A 351 28.06 -35.94 -21.77
C PRO A 351 28.07 -36.94 -20.57
N TRP A 352 28.67 -36.50 -19.44
CA TRP A 352 28.33 -36.84 -18.03
C TRP A 352 28.91 -38.12 -17.35
N LYS A 353 29.66 -37.95 -16.24
CA LYS A 353 29.62 -38.82 -15.01
C LYS A 353 30.41 -38.33 -13.77
N THR A 354 29.66 -37.74 -12.84
CA THR A 354 29.66 -37.83 -11.35
C THR A 354 30.90 -38.18 -10.47
N MET A 355 31.07 -37.33 -9.44
CA MET A 355 31.42 -37.60 -8.01
C MET A 355 32.77 -38.17 -7.56
N LYS A 356 33.43 -37.46 -6.63
CA LYS A 356 33.46 -37.81 -5.19
C LYS A 356 33.89 -36.66 -4.27
N SER A 357 33.71 -36.83 -2.96
CA SER A 357 33.89 -35.85 -1.87
C SER A 357 35.15 -36.07 -1.02
N VAL A 358 35.52 -35.08 -0.19
CA VAL A 358 36.04 -35.17 1.22
C VAL A 358 36.50 -33.78 1.67
N GLY A 359 36.26 -33.36 2.93
CA GLY A 359 36.71 -32.05 3.40
C GLY A 359 36.35 -31.56 4.80
N GLU A 360 36.04 -32.42 5.78
CA GLU A 360 35.71 -31.95 7.15
C GLU A 360 36.90 -31.24 7.84
N ARG A 361 36.65 -30.09 8.48
CA ARG A 361 37.55 -29.48 9.47
C ARG A 361 36.87 -29.42 10.83
N LYS A 362 37.49 -30.00 11.86
CA LYS A 362 36.97 -30.01 13.24
C LYS A 362 37.16 -28.64 13.88
N ARG A 363 36.05 -27.91 14.13
CA ARG A 363 36.03 -26.69 14.96
C ARG A 363 36.24 -27.04 16.45
N SER A 364 36.74 -26.09 17.23
CA SER A 364 37.26 -26.37 18.57
C SER A 364 36.17 -26.76 19.58
N GLN A 365 36.58 -27.23 20.76
CA GLN A 365 35.67 -27.51 21.87
C GLN A 365 35.39 -26.26 22.73
N GLN A 366 36.13 -25.17 22.51
CA GLN A 366 36.11 -23.96 23.34
C GLN A 366 35.05 -22.94 22.87
N GLU A 367 34.88 -22.78 21.56
CA GLU A 367 33.79 -21.97 20.95
C GLU A 367 32.39 -22.44 21.43
N ARG A 368 32.23 -23.76 21.66
CA ARG A 368 30.97 -24.36 22.13
C ARG A 368 30.53 -23.91 23.52
N GLN A 369 31.43 -23.42 24.38
CA GLN A 369 31.06 -22.94 25.72
C GLN A 369 30.62 -21.47 25.74
N GLN A 370 31.06 -20.63 24.78
CA GLN A 370 30.51 -19.27 24.63
C GLN A 370 29.13 -19.28 23.94
N MET A 371 28.92 -20.17 22.97
CA MET A 371 27.63 -20.30 22.27
C MET A 371 26.43 -20.57 23.20
N GLN A 372 26.64 -21.30 24.31
CA GLN A 372 25.56 -21.60 25.27
C GLN A 372 25.11 -20.42 26.15
N GLN A 373 25.83 -19.30 26.17
CA GLN A 373 25.39 -18.09 26.89
C GLN A 373 24.61 -17.10 26.01
N LEU A 374 24.76 -17.15 24.68
CA LEU A 374 24.06 -16.23 23.77
C LEU A 374 22.58 -16.63 23.60
N ASN A 375 22.30 -17.93 23.48
CA ASN A 375 20.95 -18.48 23.31
C ASN A 375 20.02 -18.26 24.52
N ALA A 376 20.51 -17.75 25.65
CA ALA A 376 19.69 -17.46 26.83
C ALA A 376 18.95 -16.11 26.77
N LYS A 377 19.25 -15.26 25.78
CA LYS A 377 18.74 -13.87 25.72
C LYS A 377 17.41 -13.68 24.98
N LEU A 378 17.01 -14.57 24.06
CA LEU A 378 15.80 -14.38 23.23
C LEU A 378 14.47 -14.63 23.98
N LEU A 379 14.45 -14.48 25.30
CA LEU A 379 13.29 -14.63 26.18
C LEU A 379 12.28 -13.46 26.11
N VAL A 380 11.99 -13.00 24.90
CA VAL A 380 11.11 -11.87 24.60
C VAL A 380 9.65 -12.28 24.76
N LYS A 381 9.13 -12.14 25.99
CA LYS A 381 7.69 -12.24 26.27
C LYS A 381 6.94 -11.13 25.52
N LEU A 382 5.68 -11.42 25.14
CA LEU A 382 4.76 -10.43 24.56
C LEU A 382 4.76 -9.12 25.38
N PHE A 383 5.19 -8.02 24.74
CA PHE A 383 5.24 -6.69 25.35
C PHE A 383 4.80 -5.58 24.39
N LEU A 384 4.24 -4.51 24.96
CA LEU A 384 3.90 -3.28 24.27
C LEU A 384 4.71 -2.14 24.92
N PHE A 385 5.33 -1.30 24.10
CA PHE A 385 5.96 -0.07 24.57
C PHE A 385 5.29 1.16 23.95
N TYR A 386 5.21 2.22 24.74
CA TYR A 386 4.68 3.52 24.34
C TYR A 386 5.67 4.60 24.80
N LYS A 387 6.42 5.17 23.86
CA LYS A 387 7.23 6.36 24.10
C LYS A 387 6.36 7.59 23.93
N LEU A 388 6.24 8.41 24.96
CA LEU A 388 5.40 9.61 24.93
C LEU A 388 6.09 10.79 24.20
N PRO A 389 5.32 11.79 23.73
CA PRO A 389 5.88 13.00 23.12
C PRO A 389 6.82 13.74 24.08
N LYS A 390 7.98 14.19 23.59
CA LYS A 390 9.04 14.85 24.37
C LYS A 390 9.57 14.02 25.56
N LYS A 391 9.40 12.70 25.53
CA LYS A 391 10.01 11.75 26.49
C LYS A 391 10.99 10.84 25.77
N THR A 392 12.07 10.49 26.46
CA THR A 392 13.11 9.56 26.01
C THR A 392 13.01 8.18 26.68
N ILE A 393 12.40 8.07 27.86
CA ILE A 393 12.09 6.80 28.53
C ILE A 393 10.71 6.31 28.06
N ALA A 394 10.61 5.06 27.63
CA ALA A 394 9.33 4.45 27.24
C ALA A 394 8.48 4.04 28.47
N GLN A 395 7.19 3.83 28.25
CA GLN A 395 6.32 3.11 29.19
C GLN A 395 6.03 1.72 28.60
N ILE A 396 6.19 0.67 29.39
CA ILE A 396 6.10 -0.74 28.96
C ILE A 396 4.92 -1.42 29.67
N ILE A 397 4.26 -2.33 28.96
CA ILE A 397 3.34 -3.34 29.51
C ILE A 397 3.83 -4.71 29.02
N SER A 398 3.81 -5.73 29.87
CA SER A 398 4.05 -7.13 29.44
C SER A 398 2.81 -7.99 29.68
N ALA A 399 2.69 -9.11 28.97
CA ALA A 399 1.62 -10.08 29.21
C ALA A 399 1.60 -10.62 30.66
N THR A 400 2.73 -10.58 31.36
CA THR A 400 2.86 -10.96 32.78
C THR A 400 2.70 -9.81 33.77
N THR A 401 2.66 -8.55 33.30
CA THR A 401 2.53 -7.34 34.12
C THR A 401 1.64 -6.32 33.40
N PRO A 402 0.30 -6.41 33.54
CA PRO A 402 -0.68 -5.60 32.81
C PRO A 402 -0.82 -4.17 33.37
N THR A 403 0.31 -3.53 33.63
CA THR A 403 0.43 -2.22 34.29
C THR A 403 1.58 -1.45 33.64
N TRP A 404 1.43 -0.14 33.47
CA TRP A 404 2.49 0.71 32.94
C TRP A 404 3.71 0.76 33.87
N THR A 405 4.84 0.25 33.41
CA THR A 405 6.16 0.43 34.04
C THR A 405 7.02 1.37 33.20
N ALA A 406 8.02 2.01 33.79
CA ALA A 406 9.05 2.71 33.01
C ALA A 406 10.08 1.72 32.46
N ASP A 407 10.59 1.98 31.27
CA ASP A 407 11.80 1.31 30.75
C ASP A 407 13.00 1.61 31.68
N LYS A 408 13.93 0.66 31.76
CA LYS A 408 15.12 0.68 32.62
C LYS A 408 16.04 1.88 32.34
N ALA A 409 16.07 2.35 31.09
CA ALA A 409 16.84 3.51 30.66
C ALA A 409 16.10 4.31 29.57
N ALA A 410 16.68 5.44 29.18
CA ALA A 410 16.26 6.19 28.00
C ALA A 410 16.56 5.42 26.72
N LEU A 411 15.72 5.59 25.69
CA LEU A 411 15.91 5.06 24.33
C LEU A 411 17.15 5.64 23.63
N THR A 412 17.75 6.69 24.18
CA THR A 412 19.04 7.24 23.74
C THR A 412 20.26 6.52 24.36
N SER A 413 20.06 5.43 25.11
CA SER A 413 21.10 4.63 25.76
C SER A 413 21.25 3.27 25.08
N LYS A 414 22.48 2.84 24.78
CA LYS A 414 22.78 1.45 24.37
C LYS A 414 22.77 0.49 25.58
N GLN A 415 22.96 0.99 26.79
CA GLN A 415 23.02 0.20 28.02
C GLN A 415 21.68 0.21 28.76
N ASN A 416 21.31 -0.93 29.35
CA ASN A 416 20.11 -1.14 30.17
C ASN A 416 18.81 -0.62 29.52
N ASN A 417 18.61 -0.83 28.22
CA ASN A 417 17.37 -0.48 27.53
C ASN A 417 16.67 -1.74 27.00
N SER A 418 15.39 -1.94 27.30
CA SER A 418 14.74 -3.21 26.93
C SER A 418 14.39 -3.38 25.45
N LEU A 419 14.43 -2.32 24.62
CA LEU A 419 14.43 -2.47 23.16
C LEU A 419 15.82 -2.82 22.62
N VAL A 420 16.90 -2.33 23.20
CA VAL A 420 18.26 -2.79 22.87
C VAL A 420 18.42 -4.27 23.21
N GLU A 421 17.99 -4.68 24.41
CA GLU A 421 18.01 -6.10 24.85
C GLU A 421 17.18 -7.00 23.91
N THR A 422 16.11 -6.47 23.30
CA THR A 422 15.27 -7.20 22.33
C THR A 422 15.90 -7.26 20.94
N LEU A 423 16.67 -6.24 20.55
CA LEU A 423 17.18 -6.05 19.18
C LEU A 423 18.70 -6.27 19.06
N GLU A 424 19.34 -6.87 20.06
CA GLU A 424 20.79 -7.10 20.10
C GLU A 424 21.32 -7.82 18.84
N GLY A 425 20.61 -8.85 18.36
CA GLY A 425 20.95 -9.57 17.11
C GLY A 425 20.55 -8.86 15.80
N TRP A 426 19.94 -7.68 15.87
CA TRP A 426 19.61 -6.82 14.72
C TRP A 426 20.57 -5.62 14.61
N ILE A 427 20.98 -5.04 15.75
CA ILE A 427 21.83 -3.85 15.75
C ILE A 427 23.30 -4.18 15.52
N GLU A 428 23.78 -5.35 15.95
CA GLU A 428 25.11 -5.85 15.59
C GLU A 428 25.03 -6.63 14.26
N PRO A 429 26.13 -6.80 13.51
CA PRO A 429 26.12 -7.55 12.25
C PRO A 429 25.53 -8.96 12.40
N MET A 430 24.51 -9.28 11.58
CA MET A 430 23.68 -10.46 11.78
C MET A 430 24.48 -11.76 11.58
N SER A 431 24.64 -12.55 12.65
CA SER A 431 25.40 -13.81 12.62
C SER A 431 24.73 -14.91 11.78
N GLU A 432 25.52 -15.87 11.30
CA GLU A 432 25.08 -17.07 10.56
C GLU A 432 23.99 -17.91 11.28
N ASN A 433 23.82 -17.74 12.60
CA ASN A 433 22.83 -18.43 13.43
C ASN A 433 21.45 -17.74 13.45
N LEU A 434 21.29 -16.58 12.82
CA LEU A 434 20.05 -15.81 12.75
C LEU A 434 19.58 -15.63 11.30
N SER A 435 18.27 -15.54 11.12
CA SER A 435 17.65 -15.00 9.91
C SER A 435 16.67 -13.90 10.31
N GLY A 436 16.39 -12.95 9.42
CA GLY A 436 15.45 -11.88 9.71
C GLY A 436 15.33 -10.83 8.61
N PHE A 437 14.27 -10.04 8.68
CA PHE A 437 14.00 -8.95 7.75
C PHE A 437 13.38 -7.74 8.42
N GLY A 438 13.62 -6.57 7.82
CA GLY A 438 13.16 -5.26 8.26
C GLY A 438 12.31 -4.62 7.18
N TYR A 439 11.17 -4.08 7.59
CA TYR A 439 10.25 -3.40 6.69
C TYR A 439 9.78 -2.08 7.29
N ASN A 440 9.74 -1.02 6.50
CA ASN A 440 9.33 0.31 6.96
C ASN A 440 8.95 1.16 5.73
N ASN A 441 7.81 1.85 5.76
CA ASN A 441 7.38 2.71 4.63
C ASN A 441 8.19 4.02 4.49
N ASN A 442 9.00 4.36 5.50
CA ASN A 442 10.05 5.38 5.49
C ASN A 442 11.23 4.86 6.35
N PRO A 443 12.09 3.99 5.78
CA PRO A 443 13.12 3.25 6.52
C PRO A 443 14.27 4.15 7.01
N PRO A 444 15.14 3.65 7.89
CA PRO A 444 16.45 4.25 8.12
C PRO A 444 17.27 4.32 6.81
N SER A 445 18.25 5.22 6.76
CA SER A 445 19.34 5.32 5.75
C SER A 445 18.97 5.41 4.26
N MET A 446 17.69 5.27 3.89
CA MET A 446 17.21 5.40 2.51
C MET A 446 16.41 6.69 2.32
N THR A 447 16.70 7.42 1.25
CA THR A 447 15.93 8.60 0.84
C THR A 447 15.58 8.55 -0.64
N GLY A 448 14.58 9.34 -1.06
CA GLY A 448 13.98 9.27 -2.39
C GLY A 448 12.93 8.16 -2.58
N MET A 449 12.67 7.33 -1.57
CA MET A 449 11.55 6.35 -1.58
C MET A 449 10.51 6.63 -0.50
N SER A 450 9.25 6.42 -0.86
CA SER A 450 8.13 6.28 0.08
C SER A 450 7.10 5.33 -0.52
N THR A 451 6.37 4.59 0.32
CA THR A 451 5.28 3.72 -0.14
C THR A 451 3.92 4.26 0.28
N ARG A 452 2.86 3.70 -0.31
CA ARG A 452 1.48 3.87 0.18
C ARG A 452 1.18 3.02 1.42
N SER A 453 2.11 2.19 1.89
CA SER A 453 1.92 1.49 3.15
C SER A 453 2.11 2.42 4.34
N THR A 454 1.57 1.99 5.48
CA THR A 454 1.82 2.57 6.80
C THR A 454 2.58 1.61 7.71
N SER A 455 2.80 0.38 7.27
CA SER A 455 3.33 -0.71 8.08
C SER A 455 4.85 -0.65 8.23
N LYS A 456 5.31 -0.93 9.45
CA LYS A 456 6.72 -0.99 9.81
C LYS A 456 6.97 -2.06 10.87
N GLY A 457 8.14 -2.69 10.84
CA GLY A 457 8.52 -3.73 11.78
C GLY A 457 9.83 -4.43 11.46
N ILE A 458 10.16 -5.39 12.31
CA ILE A 458 11.30 -6.31 12.20
C ILE A 458 10.78 -7.71 12.57
N LEU A 459 11.20 -8.73 11.83
CA LEU A 459 11.02 -10.14 12.19
C LEU A 459 12.39 -10.80 12.21
N MET A 460 12.70 -11.54 13.28
CA MET A 460 13.90 -12.39 13.36
C MET A 460 13.55 -13.78 13.88
N LEU A 461 14.32 -14.79 13.45
CA LEU A 461 14.25 -16.18 13.88
C LEU A 461 15.65 -16.77 14.04
N THR A 462 15.78 -17.86 14.80
CA THR A 462 17.04 -18.61 14.87
C THR A 462 17.14 -19.61 13.71
N ASN A 463 18.35 -19.91 13.25
CA ASN A 463 18.59 -20.94 12.24
C ASN A 463 18.83 -22.31 12.90
N SER A 464 18.00 -22.68 13.88
CA SER A 464 18.25 -23.85 14.75
C SER A 464 17.13 -24.88 14.69
N GLU A 465 17.40 -26.01 14.05
CA GLU A 465 16.51 -27.20 13.98
C GLU A 465 16.01 -27.72 15.35
N ALA A 466 16.63 -27.28 16.45
CA ALA A 466 16.29 -27.67 17.81
C ALA A 466 15.53 -26.59 18.61
N ILE A 467 15.34 -25.38 18.06
CA ILE A 467 14.81 -24.21 18.77
C ILE A 467 13.91 -23.38 17.82
N ASP A 468 12.61 -23.69 17.80
CA ASP A 468 11.55 -22.85 17.20
C ASP A 468 11.42 -21.56 18.02
N GLU A 469 12.19 -20.52 17.67
CA GLU A 469 12.15 -19.21 18.31
C GLU A 469 12.25 -18.07 17.30
N ALA A 470 11.09 -17.48 17.01
CA ALA A 470 10.98 -16.27 16.21
C ALA A 470 10.27 -15.14 17.00
N PHE A 471 10.64 -13.89 16.74
CA PHE A 471 9.88 -12.73 17.21
C PHE A 471 9.47 -11.83 16.05
N TYR A 472 8.33 -11.17 16.24
CA TYR A 472 7.77 -10.17 15.35
C TYR A 472 7.56 -8.88 16.15
N LEU A 473 8.17 -7.79 15.69
CA LEU A 473 8.09 -6.45 16.26
C LEU A 473 7.44 -5.52 15.24
N VAL A 474 6.37 -4.82 15.62
CA VAL A 474 5.66 -3.86 14.77
C VAL A 474 5.61 -2.50 15.47
N TYR A 475 5.88 -1.40 14.75
CA TYR A 475 6.03 -0.07 15.36
C TYR A 475 5.56 1.10 14.47
N THR A 476 5.48 2.30 15.04
CA THR A 476 5.07 3.53 14.34
C THR A 476 6.18 4.57 14.13
N MET A 477 7.45 4.15 14.19
CA MET A 477 8.64 5.02 14.09
C MET A 477 9.20 5.07 12.66
N ASP A 478 9.15 6.23 12.01
CA ASP A 478 9.84 6.50 10.75
C ASP A 478 11.37 6.57 10.99
N GLY A 479 12.21 6.13 10.05
CA GLY A 479 13.68 6.21 10.17
C GLY A 479 14.31 5.26 11.21
N PHE A 480 13.61 4.20 11.60
CA PHE A 480 14.01 3.23 12.63
C PHE A 480 13.78 1.80 12.08
N LEU A 481 14.65 0.80 12.27
CA LEU A 481 16.01 0.81 12.85
C LEU A 481 16.94 0.04 11.89
N GLU A 482 18.13 0.57 11.64
CA GLU A 482 19.07 0.00 10.68
C GLU A 482 19.70 -1.31 11.17
N ASN A 483 20.11 -2.19 10.25
CA ASN A 483 20.80 -3.44 10.60
C ASN A 483 22.32 -3.23 10.72
N GLY A 484 22.94 -3.81 11.74
CA GLY A 484 24.41 -3.94 11.82
C GLY A 484 25.22 -2.67 12.16
N VAL A 485 24.60 -1.50 12.28
CA VAL A 485 25.27 -0.20 12.58
C VAL A 485 25.21 0.22 14.06
N GLY A 486 24.82 -0.69 14.95
CA GLY A 486 24.63 -0.43 16.38
C GLY A 486 23.29 0.28 16.71
N TRP A 487 23.13 0.66 17.98
CA TRP A 487 21.90 1.29 18.45
C TRP A 487 21.95 2.81 18.25
N VAL A 488 21.16 3.30 17.29
CA VAL A 488 20.96 4.73 17.01
C VAL A 488 19.50 5.09 17.25
N TRP A 489 19.24 6.16 18.02
CA TRP A 489 17.90 6.69 18.24
C TRP A 489 17.69 8.01 17.47
N PRO A 490 16.86 8.02 16.41
CA PRO A 490 16.60 9.23 15.61
C PRO A 490 15.98 10.36 16.43
N GLN A 491 16.67 11.50 16.53
CA GLN A 491 16.25 12.64 17.37
C GLN A 491 14.85 13.19 17.01
N VAL A 492 14.45 13.10 15.74
CA VAL A 492 13.12 13.51 15.27
C VAL A 492 12.00 12.78 16.04
N LEU A 493 12.19 11.49 16.35
CA LEU A 493 11.23 10.66 17.09
C LEU A 493 11.09 11.09 18.56
N THR A 494 12.10 11.74 19.15
CA THR A 494 12.04 12.25 20.53
C THR A 494 10.89 13.25 20.70
N SER A 495 10.64 14.07 19.68
CA SER A 495 9.58 15.10 19.69
C SER A 495 8.16 14.53 19.78
N GLN A 496 7.93 13.34 19.21
CA GLN A 496 6.59 12.76 19.00
C GLN A 496 6.34 11.52 19.87
N GLY A 497 5.08 11.12 20.00
CA GLY A 497 4.66 9.87 20.64
C GLY A 497 4.71 8.71 19.67
N HIS A 498 5.23 7.56 20.07
CA HIS A 498 5.32 6.36 19.25
C HIS A 498 5.00 5.11 20.08
N MET A 499 4.48 4.09 19.41
CA MET A 499 4.14 2.80 20.01
C MET A 499 4.76 1.68 19.20
N GLY A 500 5.08 0.57 19.86
CA GLY A 500 5.32 -0.70 19.21
C GLY A 500 4.92 -1.89 20.06
N LEU A 501 4.76 -3.02 19.39
CA LEU A 501 4.27 -4.28 19.91
C LEU A 501 5.24 -5.37 19.48
N CYS A 502 5.82 -6.08 20.44
CA CYS A 502 6.73 -7.20 20.19
C CYS A 502 6.14 -8.49 20.74
N MET A 503 6.21 -9.56 19.95
CA MET A 503 5.62 -10.86 20.25
C MET A 503 6.55 -12.00 19.80
N GLN A 504 6.72 -13.00 20.66
CA GLN A 504 7.26 -14.30 20.24
C GLN A 504 6.16 -15.11 19.55
N ILE A 505 6.50 -15.65 18.38
CA ILE A 505 5.66 -16.40 17.43
C ILE A 505 6.33 -17.75 17.14
N SER A 506 5.61 -18.70 16.53
CA SER A 506 6.26 -19.88 15.96
C SER A 506 6.77 -19.58 14.54
N GLU A 507 7.81 -20.28 14.12
CA GLU A 507 8.25 -20.30 12.73
C GLU A 507 7.15 -20.80 11.78
N SER A 508 6.19 -21.60 12.26
CA SER A 508 4.99 -21.96 11.48
C SER A 508 4.04 -20.79 11.20
N ASP A 509 4.07 -19.73 12.02
CA ASP A 509 3.24 -18.53 11.81
C ASP A 509 3.83 -17.58 10.75
N ILE A 510 5.11 -17.75 10.38
CA ILE A 510 5.85 -16.81 9.52
C ILE A 510 5.21 -16.69 8.13
N ALA A 511 4.80 -17.80 7.50
CA ALA A 511 4.11 -17.78 6.21
C ALA A 511 2.77 -16.98 6.26
N SER A 512 2.05 -17.03 7.38
CA SER A 512 0.83 -16.24 7.60
C SER A 512 1.11 -14.76 7.81
N ILE A 513 2.21 -14.42 8.49
CA ILE A 513 2.69 -13.05 8.66
C ILE A 513 3.21 -12.49 7.33
N ALA A 514 3.96 -13.27 6.55
CA ALA A 514 4.43 -12.90 5.21
C ALA A 514 3.24 -12.64 4.27
N THR A 515 2.24 -13.53 4.25
CA THR A 515 0.98 -13.33 3.53
C THR A 515 0.30 -12.04 3.96
N SER A 516 0.18 -11.77 5.27
CA SER A 516 -0.40 -10.51 5.76
C SER A 516 0.39 -9.28 5.31
N LEU A 517 1.73 -9.35 5.31
CA LEU A 517 2.61 -8.26 4.86
C LEU A 517 2.46 -8.01 3.34
N SER A 518 2.24 -9.04 2.53
CA SER A 518 1.89 -8.90 1.11
C SER A 518 0.64 -8.04 0.87
N TYR A 519 -0.38 -8.13 1.73
CA TYR A 519 -1.53 -7.22 1.70
C TYR A 519 -1.23 -5.84 2.28
N GLN A 520 -0.31 -5.72 3.25
CA GLN A 520 0.13 -4.44 3.80
C GLN A 520 1.04 -3.66 2.84
N GLN A 521 1.64 -4.33 1.85
CA GLN A 521 2.52 -3.76 0.81
C GLN A 521 3.66 -2.85 1.34
N PRO A 522 4.37 -3.21 2.42
CA PRO A 522 5.46 -2.39 2.96
C PRO A 522 6.69 -2.42 2.04
N LEU A 523 7.59 -1.46 2.26
CA LEU A 523 8.95 -1.51 1.73
C LEU A 523 9.80 -2.41 2.64
N ILE A 524 10.23 -3.56 2.13
CA ILE A 524 11.32 -4.33 2.74
C ILE A 524 12.62 -3.57 2.45
N PHE A 525 13.36 -3.19 3.50
CA PHE A 525 14.62 -2.44 3.36
C PHE A 525 15.86 -3.32 3.58
N PHE A 526 15.74 -4.37 4.39
CA PHE A 526 16.80 -5.34 4.64
C PHE A 526 16.23 -6.75 4.82
N TYR A 527 16.96 -7.77 4.37
CA TYR A 527 16.80 -9.15 4.83
C TYR A 527 18.11 -9.93 4.85
N SER A 528 18.19 -10.95 5.70
CA SER A 528 19.19 -12.01 5.66
C SER A 528 18.50 -13.33 5.98
N MET A 529 18.69 -14.35 5.15
CA MET A 529 18.02 -15.65 5.28
C MET A 529 19.04 -16.76 5.02
N ASN A 530 19.17 -17.72 5.94
CA ASN A 530 19.99 -18.92 5.76
C ASN A 530 19.39 -19.84 4.68
N GLU A 531 20.21 -20.63 4.00
CA GLU A 531 19.78 -21.54 2.91
C GLU A 531 18.65 -22.49 3.34
N THR A 532 18.67 -23.02 4.56
CA THR A 532 17.59 -23.87 5.10
C THR A 532 16.27 -23.09 5.15
N VAL A 533 16.28 -21.90 5.77
CA VAL A 533 15.10 -21.02 5.90
C VAL A 533 14.56 -20.61 4.52
N GLN A 534 15.43 -20.33 3.55
CA GLN A 534 15.02 -20.03 2.17
C GLN A 534 14.30 -21.21 1.49
N SER A 535 14.67 -22.45 1.83
CA SER A 535 14.06 -23.67 1.27
C SER A 535 12.73 -24.05 1.93
N GLU A 536 12.53 -23.68 3.21
CA GLU A 536 11.35 -24.06 4.00
C GLU A 536 10.25 -22.99 3.99
N GLN A 537 10.60 -21.71 3.98
CA GLN A 537 9.65 -20.58 4.11
C GLN A 537 9.35 -19.95 2.74
N GLN A 538 8.69 -20.70 1.85
CA GLN A 538 8.49 -20.28 0.44
C GLN A 538 7.67 -18.97 0.31
N GLU A 539 6.60 -18.81 1.09
CA GLU A 539 5.77 -17.58 1.11
C GLU A 539 6.55 -16.36 1.62
N LEU A 540 7.51 -16.56 2.55
CA LEU A 540 8.41 -15.50 3.00
C LEU A 540 9.34 -15.08 1.86
N MET A 541 9.93 -16.04 1.14
CA MET A 541 10.81 -15.71 0.01
C MET A 541 10.07 -14.98 -1.11
N GLN A 542 8.81 -15.36 -1.41
CA GLN A 542 7.96 -14.61 -2.35
C GLN A 542 7.77 -13.13 -1.92
N LEU A 543 7.54 -12.88 -0.63
CA LEU A 543 7.47 -11.52 -0.07
C LEU A 543 8.81 -10.77 -0.23
N LEU A 544 9.94 -11.40 0.13
CA LEU A 544 11.27 -10.76 0.16
C LEU A 544 11.86 -10.49 -1.23
N GLU A 545 11.53 -11.32 -2.23
CA GLU A 545 11.93 -11.10 -3.62
C GLU A 545 11.03 -10.08 -4.34
N GLY A 546 9.80 -9.89 -3.84
CA GLY A 546 8.74 -9.09 -4.46
C GLY A 546 7.89 -9.85 -5.48
N ASN A 547 7.96 -11.19 -5.48
CA ASN A 547 7.26 -12.10 -6.38
C ASN A 547 5.82 -12.39 -5.88
N ILE A 548 5.07 -11.33 -5.58
CA ILE A 548 3.82 -11.40 -4.80
C ILE A 548 2.58 -11.38 -5.71
N GLU A 549 1.88 -12.52 -5.82
CA GLU A 549 0.52 -12.56 -6.38
C GLU A 549 -0.54 -12.35 -5.28
N VAL A 550 -1.06 -11.12 -5.14
CA VAL A 550 -2.17 -10.85 -4.21
C VAL A 550 -3.52 -11.15 -4.88
N LEU A 551 -4.20 -12.18 -4.40
CA LEU A 551 -5.52 -12.60 -4.90
C LEU A 551 -6.65 -11.65 -4.46
N THR A 552 -7.83 -11.82 -5.07
CA THR A 552 -9.05 -11.14 -4.60
C THR A 552 -9.71 -11.94 -3.46
N PRO A 553 -10.26 -11.27 -2.43
CA PRO A 553 -10.39 -9.82 -2.28
C PRO A 553 -9.09 -9.12 -1.84
N MET A 554 -8.93 -7.83 -2.17
CA MET A 554 -7.73 -7.01 -1.88
C MET A 554 -7.53 -6.65 -0.38
N PHE A 555 -7.98 -7.50 0.53
CA PHE A 555 -7.79 -7.39 1.98
C PHE A 555 -7.73 -8.80 2.57
N TRP A 556 -7.03 -8.95 3.69
CA TRP A 556 -6.80 -10.21 4.38
C TRP A 556 -7.33 -10.15 5.80
N ASP A 557 -8.00 -11.20 6.25
CA ASP A 557 -8.39 -11.40 7.64
C ASP A 557 -7.91 -12.77 8.14
N LEU A 558 -6.75 -12.76 8.81
CA LEU A 558 -6.10 -13.96 9.33
C LEU A 558 -6.84 -14.48 10.56
N GLN A 559 -7.18 -15.76 10.53
CA GLN A 559 -7.84 -16.46 11.64
C GLN A 559 -6.80 -17.01 12.64
N SER A 560 -6.46 -16.16 13.62
CA SER A 560 -5.72 -16.47 14.87
C SER A 560 -4.39 -17.24 14.75
N ILE A 561 -3.26 -16.52 14.86
CA ILE A 561 -1.99 -17.09 15.36
C ILE A 561 -1.97 -17.04 16.90
N THR A 562 -1.05 -17.77 17.56
CA THR A 562 -0.97 -17.81 19.04
C THR A 562 0.47 -17.65 19.52
N THR A 563 0.72 -16.73 20.46
CA THR A 563 2.08 -16.48 20.97
C THR A 563 2.62 -17.66 21.78
N GLN A 564 3.66 -18.35 21.29
CA GLN A 564 4.21 -19.60 21.88
C GLN A 564 4.26 -19.61 23.42
N LYS A 565 4.94 -18.63 24.04
CA LYS A 565 5.19 -18.60 25.50
C LYS A 565 4.14 -17.88 26.34
N THR A 566 3.12 -17.27 25.73
CA THR A 566 2.10 -16.48 26.46
C THR A 566 0.65 -16.84 26.09
N SER A 567 0.45 -17.70 25.09
CA SER A 567 -0.83 -18.27 24.67
C SER A 567 -1.93 -17.22 24.41
N VAL A 568 -1.53 -16.03 23.92
CA VAL A 568 -2.46 -14.96 23.55
C VAL A 568 -2.84 -15.14 22.08
N PRO A 569 -4.14 -15.28 21.74
CA PRO A 569 -4.59 -15.32 20.34
C PRO A 569 -4.45 -13.95 19.68
N ILE A 570 -3.95 -13.92 18.45
CA ILE A 570 -3.72 -12.71 17.67
C ILE A 570 -4.32 -12.86 16.27
N ASN A 571 -5.29 -12.00 15.95
CA ASN A 571 -5.86 -11.86 14.60
C ASN A 571 -5.17 -10.70 13.87
N ILE A 572 -4.85 -10.88 12.58
CA ILE A 572 -4.24 -9.83 11.75
C ILE A 572 -5.16 -9.49 10.59
N TYR A 573 -5.63 -8.24 10.56
CA TYR A 573 -6.43 -7.67 9.47
C TYR A 573 -5.55 -6.75 8.63
N ALA A 574 -5.39 -7.02 7.34
CA ALA A 574 -4.54 -6.24 6.44
C ALA A 574 -5.31 -5.79 5.19
N LYS A 575 -4.90 -4.67 4.57
CA LYS A 575 -5.51 -4.17 3.33
C LYS A 575 -4.49 -3.53 2.39
N MET A 576 -4.67 -3.79 1.10
CA MET A 576 -3.92 -3.12 0.03
C MET A 576 -4.35 -1.65 -0.12
N PHE A 577 -3.54 -0.82 -0.76
CA PHE A 577 -3.97 0.55 -1.10
C PHE A 577 -5.07 0.54 -2.18
N ASP A 578 -4.99 -0.36 -3.17
CA ASP A 578 -5.99 -0.46 -4.25
C ASP A 578 -7.34 -1.04 -3.79
N SER A 579 -7.41 -1.59 -2.57
CA SER A 579 -8.67 -2.06 -1.96
C SER A 579 -9.73 -0.97 -1.85
N ARG A 580 -9.30 0.30 -1.69
CA ARG A 580 -10.13 1.46 -1.33
C ARG A 580 -11.05 1.22 -0.10
N LEU A 581 -10.70 0.26 0.76
CA LEU A 581 -11.41 0.00 2.01
C LEU A 581 -10.84 0.89 3.12
N GLU A 582 -11.74 1.51 3.89
CA GLU A 582 -11.38 2.22 5.12
C GLU A 582 -11.12 1.20 6.24
N MET A 583 -10.00 1.35 6.96
CA MET A 583 -9.54 0.36 7.94
C MET A 583 -10.56 0.19 9.08
N TYR A 584 -11.00 1.27 9.70
CA TYR A 584 -11.76 1.24 10.95
C TYR A 584 -13.23 0.86 10.71
N SER A 585 -13.99 1.68 9.98
CA SER A 585 -15.44 1.51 9.80
C SER A 585 -15.84 0.47 8.73
N LYS A 586 -14.96 0.15 7.76
CA LYS A 586 -15.30 -0.75 6.63
C LYS A 586 -14.55 -2.08 6.62
N LEU A 587 -13.45 -2.24 7.37
CA LEU A 587 -12.81 -3.53 7.61
C LEU A 587 -13.02 -3.99 9.06
N LEU A 588 -12.43 -3.30 10.04
CA LEU A 588 -12.39 -3.76 11.44
C LEU A 588 -13.77 -3.87 12.08
N VAL A 589 -14.57 -2.79 12.08
CA VAL A 589 -15.95 -2.81 12.58
C VAL A 589 -16.80 -3.91 11.94
N THR A 590 -16.61 -4.15 10.64
CA THR A 590 -17.37 -5.16 9.89
C THR A 590 -16.93 -6.59 10.24
N ARG A 591 -15.63 -6.83 10.42
CA ARG A 591 -15.06 -8.15 10.75
C ARG A 591 -15.19 -8.52 12.23
N LEU A 592 -15.03 -7.56 13.13
CA LEU A 592 -15.16 -7.74 14.59
C LEU A 592 -16.62 -7.73 15.06
N GLN A 593 -17.56 -7.33 14.18
CA GLN A 593 -19.00 -7.19 14.43
C GLN A 593 -19.33 -6.39 15.70
N ALA A 594 -18.54 -5.35 15.96
CA ALA A 594 -18.53 -4.63 17.23
C ALA A 594 -18.21 -3.14 17.04
N ASN A 595 -18.52 -2.36 18.06
CA ASN A 595 -18.12 -0.97 18.15
C ASN A 595 -16.67 -0.85 18.60
N ILE A 596 -15.97 0.16 18.11
CA ILE A 596 -14.55 0.36 18.43
C ILE A 596 -14.30 1.77 18.96
N ARG A 597 -13.51 1.88 20.03
CA ARG A 597 -12.97 3.17 20.51
C ARG A 597 -11.55 3.31 20.02
N ILE A 598 -11.26 4.36 19.26
CA ILE A 598 -10.00 4.52 18.52
C ILE A 598 -9.17 5.69 19.01
N TRP A 599 -7.86 5.47 19.16
CA TRP A 599 -6.85 6.51 19.24
C TRP A 599 -6.02 6.44 17.96
N ALA A 600 -6.27 7.35 17.03
CA ALA A 600 -5.48 7.50 15.82
C ALA A 600 -5.25 8.99 15.53
N LYS A 601 -4.29 9.32 14.67
CA LYS A 601 -4.11 10.70 14.19
C LYS A 601 -5.26 11.06 13.24
N THR A 602 -5.82 12.26 13.38
CA THR A 602 -7.00 12.75 12.67
C THR A 602 -6.76 14.16 12.14
N ASP A 603 -7.35 14.50 11.00
CA ASP A 603 -7.33 15.82 10.36
C ASP A 603 -8.68 16.55 10.45
N GLY A 604 -9.67 15.97 11.15
CA GLY A 604 -11.05 16.47 11.22
C GLY A 604 -11.94 16.09 10.04
N SER A 605 -11.40 15.45 8.99
CA SER A 605 -12.19 15.00 7.83
C SER A 605 -13.05 13.76 8.09
N LEU A 606 -12.76 13.04 9.18
CA LEU A 606 -13.55 11.93 9.72
C LEU A 606 -13.78 12.18 11.23
N THR A 607 -14.98 11.87 11.71
CA THR A 607 -15.46 12.14 13.07
C THR A 607 -16.00 10.86 13.74
N THR A 608 -16.41 10.92 15.01
CA THR A 608 -17.20 9.84 15.63
C THR A 608 -18.45 9.58 14.79
N THR A 609 -18.63 8.33 14.35
CA THR A 609 -19.80 7.88 13.57
C THR A 609 -20.95 7.52 14.49
N CYS A 610 -22.20 7.76 14.06
CA CYS A 610 -23.40 7.69 14.90
C CYS A 610 -24.57 7.01 14.13
N GLY A 611 -25.52 6.42 14.86
CA GLY A 611 -26.65 5.65 14.31
C GLY A 611 -26.49 4.14 14.53
N GLY A 612 -27.40 3.54 15.29
CA GLY A 612 -27.43 2.10 15.57
C GLY A 612 -26.61 1.61 16.78
N ARG A 613 -26.91 0.39 17.26
CA ARG A 613 -26.28 -0.22 18.46
C ARG A 613 -24.90 -0.85 18.21
N VAL A 614 -24.64 -1.32 16.99
CA VAL A 614 -23.41 -2.02 16.59
C VAL A 614 -23.04 -1.59 15.17
N GLY A 615 -21.83 -1.06 14.99
CA GLY A 615 -21.32 -0.66 13.67
C GLY A 615 -20.53 0.65 13.63
N PHE A 616 -20.11 1.22 14.76
CA PHE A 616 -19.54 2.56 14.80
C PHE A 616 -18.10 2.66 15.33
N VAL A 617 -17.43 3.72 14.87
CA VAL A 617 -16.12 4.20 15.30
C VAL A 617 -16.30 5.39 16.23
N LYS A 618 -15.94 5.23 17.51
CA LYS A 618 -15.87 6.29 18.51
C LYS A 618 -14.44 6.83 18.56
N VAL A 619 -14.23 8.11 18.25
CA VAL A 619 -12.90 8.74 18.37
C VAL A 619 -12.65 9.11 19.84
N VAL A 620 -11.55 8.63 20.43
CA VAL A 620 -11.18 8.97 21.82
C VAL A 620 -10.91 10.48 21.95
N LYS A 621 -11.29 11.09 23.06
CA LYS A 621 -11.04 12.51 23.33
C LYS A 621 -9.55 12.71 23.65
N SER A 622 -8.92 13.73 23.04
CA SER A 622 -7.57 14.16 23.41
C SER A 622 -7.64 15.22 24.51
N PRO A 623 -6.73 15.24 25.50
CA PRO A 623 -5.62 14.32 25.72
C PRO A 623 -6.03 13.01 26.41
N ILE A 624 -5.14 12.01 26.38
CA ILE A 624 -5.23 10.77 27.18
C ILE A 624 -4.15 10.73 28.27
N LEU A 625 -4.30 9.81 29.22
CA LEU A 625 -3.29 9.47 30.23
C LEU A 625 -2.69 8.08 29.95
N VAL A 626 -1.38 7.97 30.12
CA VAL A 626 -0.56 6.76 29.97
C VAL A 626 0.33 6.67 31.21
N GLY A 627 0.02 5.72 32.10
CA GLY A 627 0.50 5.78 33.48
C GLY A 627 0.04 7.10 34.14
N THR A 628 0.98 7.86 34.69
CA THR A 628 0.75 9.21 35.25
C THR A 628 0.97 10.35 34.26
N GLN A 629 1.31 10.06 33.01
CA GLN A 629 1.75 11.03 32.01
C GLN A 629 0.70 11.29 30.93
N GLN A 630 0.72 12.48 30.31
CA GLN A 630 -0.32 12.90 29.35
C GLN A 630 0.18 12.87 27.89
N ALA A 631 -0.67 12.39 26.96
CA ALA A 631 -0.42 12.40 25.52
C ALA A 631 -1.47 13.23 24.76
N THR A 632 -1.05 13.92 23.69
CA THR A 632 -1.92 14.75 22.83
C THR A 632 -1.91 14.26 21.38
N ARG A 633 -3.10 14.09 20.77
CA ARG A 633 -3.27 13.47 19.44
C ARG A 633 -2.43 14.11 18.33
N VAL A 634 -2.15 15.42 18.42
CA VAL A 634 -1.37 16.18 17.42
C VAL A 634 0.08 15.70 17.37
N ASN A 635 0.67 15.47 18.54
CA ASN A 635 2.09 15.12 18.70
C ASN A 635 2.33 13.61 18.74
N ASP A 636 1.31 12.79 18.48
CA ASP A 636 1.36 11.34 18.65
C ASP A 636 1.23 10.62 17.29
N GLN A 637 2.08 9.63 17.04
CA GLN A 637 2.05 8.74 15.88
C GLN A 637 1.73 7.30 16.29
N SER A 638 1.29 7.00 17.51
CA SER A 638 0.63 5.72 17.79
C SER A 638 -0.76 5.67 17.11
N GLN A 639 -1.16 4.48 16.67
CA GLN A 639 -2.56 4.19 16.37
C GLN A 639 -2.96 2.88 17.04
N TRP A 640 -4.08 2.89 17.75
CA TRP A 640 -4.62 1.72 18.44
C TRP A 640 -6.13 1.85 18.66
N MET A 641 -6.77 0.74 18.98
CA MET A 641 -8.19 0.69 19.32
C MET A 641 -8.50 -0.41 20.35
N ILE A 642 -9.62 -0.25 21.05
CA ILE A 642 -10.25 -1.32 21.80
C ILE A 642 -11.61 -1.65 21.21
N VAL A 643 -12.03 -2.90 21.36
CA VAL A 643 -13.35 -3.38 20.96
C VAL A 643 -14.29 -3.28 22.16
N GLU A 644 -15.44 -2.62 21.99
CA GLU A 644 -16.44 -2.55 23.07
C GLU A 644 -17.10 -3.94 23.26
N ASN A 645 -17.22 -4.36 24.52
CA ASN A 645 -17.79 -5.64 24.95
C ASN A 645 -17.01 -6.90 24.50
N GLN A 646 -15.74 -6.77 24.08
CA GLN A 646 -14.85 -7.91 23.82
C GLN A 646 -13.48 -7.72 24.52
N PRO A 647 -12.78 -8.81 24.90
CA PRO A 647 -11.45 -8.74 25.53
C PRO A 647 -10.32 -8.40 24.53
N THR A 648 -10.58 -7.52 23.55
CA THR A 648 -9.72 -7.33 22.37
C THR A 648 -9.15 -5.90 22.33
N PHE A 649 -7.82 -5.81 22.33
CA PHE A 649 -7.04 -4.61 22.00
C PHE A 649 -6.41 -4.80 20.62
N CYS A 650 -6.37 -3.77 19.77
CA CYS A 650 -5.62 -3.82 18.52
C CYS A 650 -4.62 -2.66 18.38
N PHE A 651 -3.38 -2.99 18.06
CA PHE A 651 -2.41 -2.07 17.47
C PHE A 651 -2.77 -1.86 16.00
N THR A 652 -2.64 -0.63 15.46
CA THR A 652 -2.95 -0.34 14.05
C THR A 652 -1.88 0.57 13.44
N THR A 653 -1.78 0.59 12.10
CA THR A 653 -0.80 1.45 11.38
C THR A 653 -1.45 2.60 10.61
N ASN A 654 -2.74 2.48 10.23
CA ASN A 654 -3.44 3.50 9.45
C ASN A 654 -3.98 4.64 10.32
N LYS A 655 -3.84 5.90 9.87
CA LYS A 655 -4.44 7.08 10.50
C LYS A 655 -5.92 7.20 10.10
N TYR A 656 -6.72 7.86 10.94
CA TYR A 656 -8.15 8.07 10.68
C TYR A 656 -8.37 9.41 9.96
N THR A 657 -8.09 9.41 8.65
CA THR A 657 -8.15 10.59 7.76
C THR A 657 -8.73 10.22 6.40
N ARG A 658 -9.43 11.14 5.73
CA ARG A 658 -9.99 10.93 4.38
C ARG A 658 -8.91 10.72 3.30
N LYS A 659 -7.67 11.18 3.56
CA LYS A 659 -6.50 10.89 2.71
C LYS A 659 -6.13 9.40 2.76
N GLU A 660 -5.84 8.87 3.94
CA GLU A 660 -5.39 7.47 4.08
C GLU A 660 -6.53 6.46 3.88
N MET A 661 -7.77 6.85 4.20
CA MET A 661 -9.01 6.07 4.07
C MET A 661 -9.10 5.22 2.78
N LEU A 662 -8.79 5.81 1.62
CA LEU A 662 -8.91 5.14 0.31
C LEU A 662 -7.57 4.89 -0.40
N SER A 663 -6.44 5.35 0.16
CA SER A 663 -5.16 5.39 -0.56
C SER A 663 -3.96 4.79 0.17
N ALA A 664 -4.10 4.43 1.45
CA ALA A 664 -3.05 3.79 2.22
C ALA A 664 -3.28 2.27 2.36
N ALA A 665 -2.20 1.49 2.31
CA ALA A 665 -2.15 0.11 2.78
C ALA A 665 -1.77 0.06 4.28
N GLY A 666 -1.98 -1.07 4.94
CA GLY A 666 -1.66 -1.24 6.36
C GLY A 666 -2.42 -2.36 7.04
N ALA A 667 -2.24 -2.48 8.36
CA ALA A 667 -2.87 -3.52 9.16
C ALA A 667 -3.36 -3.07 10.54
N ALA A 668 -4.18 -3.94 11.14
CA ALA A 668 -4.46 -4.02 12.56
C ALA A 668 -4.06 -5.40 13.09
N ILE A 669 -3.41 -5.43 14.24
CA ILE A 669 -2.98 -6.63 14.95
C ILE A 669 -3.74 -6.65 16.27
N CYS A 670 -4.73 -7.54 16.36
CA CYS A 670 -5.72 -7.61 17.42
C CYS A 670 -5.44 -8.78 18.37
N LEU A 671 -5.11 -8.45 19.63
CA LEU A 671 -4.78 -9.40 20.68
C LEU A 671 -5.99 -9.62 21.59
N GLN A 672 -6.35 -10.89 21.80
CA GLN A 672 -7.41 -11.29 22.73
C GLN A 672 -6.84 -11.42 24.15
N GLN A 673 -6.67 -10.28 24.84
CA GLN A 673 -6.16 -10.22 26.22
C GLN A 673 -7.01 -9.23 27.05
N PHE A 674 -7.73 -9.77 28.03
CA PHE A 674 -8.74 -9.04 28.82
C PHE A 674 -8.18 -7.84 29.61
N GLN A 675 -7.04 -8.02 30.30
CA GLN A 675 -6.44 -7.00 31.16
C GLN A 675 -5.88 -5.83 30.33
N LEU A 676 -5.24 -6.13 29.19
CA LEU A 676 -4.75 -5.15 28.23
C LEU A 676 -5.92 -4.36 27.62
N SER A 677 -6.98 -5.05 27.20
CA SER A 677 -8.21 -4.41 26.72
C SER A 677 -8.83 -3.51 27.80
N THR A 678 -8.92 -3.97 29.06
CA THR A 678 -9.43 -3.17 30.17
C THR A 678 -8.59 -1.92 30.44
N LEU A 679 -7.26 -2.06 30.49
CA LEU A 679 -6.34 -0.93 30.69
C LEU A 679 -6.51 0.13 29.59
N PHE A 680 -6.51 -0.28 28.32
CA PHE A 680 -6.75 0.66 27.22
C PHE A 680 -8.20 1.16 27.13
N ALA A 681 -9.19 0.41 27.62
CA ALA A 681 -10.58 0.86 27.73
C ALA A 681 -10.76 1.96 28.81
N THR A 682 -9.95 1.96 29.86
CA THR A 682 -9.85 3.08 30.82
C THR A 682 -9.21 4.31 30.17
N ILE A 683 -8.11 4.14 29.42
CA ILE A 683 -7.47 5.23 28.65
C ILE A 683 -8.47 5.82 27.64
N ALA A 684 -9.27 4.97 26.99
CA ALA A 684 -10.30 5.33 26.02
C ALA A 684 -11.65 5.71 26.64
N ALA A 685 -11.77 5.95 27.96
CA ALA A 685 -13.06 6.19 28.62
C ALA A 685 -13.79 7.44 28.09
N ASN A 686 -13.05 8.50 27.78
CA ASN A 686 -13.59 9.73 27.20
C ASN A 686 -13.54 9.67 25.67
N VAL A 687 -14.67 9.92 25.01
CA VAL A 687 -14.77 9.97 23.53
C VAL A 687 -15.28 11.34 23.07
N ILE A 688 -15.05 11.68 21.81
CA ILE A 688 -15.61 12.86 21.15
C ILE A 688 -17.11 12.59 20.91
N PRO A 689 -18.03 13.43 21.44
CA PRO A 689 -19.47 13.23 21.28
C PRO A 689 -19.95 13.16 19.83
N CYS A 690 -21.11 12.56 19.63
CA CYS A 690 -21.79 12.55 18.34
C CYS A 690 -22.22 13.98 17.95
N PRO A 691 -21.91 14.48 16.72
CA PRO A 691 -22.31 15.82 16.31
C PRO A 691 -23.84 16.05 16.20
N TYR A 692 -24.63 14.99 16.27
CA TYR A 692 -26.07 14.99 15.98
C TYR A 692 -26.93 14.40 17.13
N ASP A 693 -26.39 14.32 18.34
CA ASP A 693 -26.93 13.61 19.53
C ASP A 693 -28.19 14.27 20.17
N THR A 694 -29.13 14.74 19.33
CA THR A 694 -30.35 15.47 19.72
C THR A 694 -31.50 15.28 18.70
N THR A 695 -31.89 14.03 18.41
CA THR A 695 -33.19 13.71 17.79
C THR A 695 -33.92 12.67 18.65
N PRO A 696 -35.25 12.71 18.78
CA PRO A 696 -35.95 11.82 19.72
C PRO A 696 -36.26 10.46 19.07
N GLY A 697 -35.87 9.37 19.74
CA GLY A 697 -36.17 8.00 19.33
C GLY A 697 -37.65 7.62 19.49
N TYR A 698 -38.52 8.18 18.65
CA TYR A 698 -39.95 7.87 18.63
C TYR A 698 -40.19 6.42 18.13
N VAL A 699 -40.79 5.59 18.98
CA VAL A 699 -41.18 4.20 18.63
C VAL A 699 -42.59 4.08 18.04
N THR A 700 -43.37 5.16 17.99
CA THR A 700 -44.68 5.19 17.31
C THR A 700 -44.49 5.68 15.88
N ALA A 701 -44.91 4.88 14.90
CA ALA A 701 -44.86 5.27 13.50
C ALA A 701 -45.95 6.30 13.17
N LYS A 702 -45.68 7.16 12.18
CA LYS A 702 -46.72 7.89 11.46
C LYS A 702 -47.18 7.06 10.26
N ILE A 703 -48.49 6.97 10.03
CA ILE A 703 -49.13 6.23 8.94
C ILE A 703 -50.09 7.13 8.15
N SER A 704 -50.24 6.86 6.86
CA SER A 704 -51.28 7.42 5.98
C SER A 704 -51.69 6.33 4.98
N ASN A 705 -52.91 6.38 4.45
CA ASN A 705 -53.42 5.38 3.51
C ASN A 705 -54.30 6.01 2.41
N ALA A 706 -54.69 5.22 1.40
CA ALA A 706 -55.42 5.74 0.23
C ALA A 706 -56.77 6.42 0.56
N MET A 707 -57.39 6.07 1.70
CA MET A 707 -58.68 6.60 2.18
C MET A 707 -58.52 7.69 3.26
N ASN A 708 -57.34 7.82 3.88
CA ASN A 708 -57.08 8.81 4.93
C ASN A 708 -55.67 9.43 4.78
N VAL A 709 -55.64 10.71 4.39
CA VAL A 709 -54.43 11.52 4.23
C VAL A 709 -54.67 12.87 4.90
N PRO A 710 -54.42 12.95 6.21
CA PRO A 710 -53.08 13.28 6.69
C PRO A 710 -52.28 12.06 7.18
N TRP A 711 -51.05 12.30 7.61
CA TRP A 711 -50.34 11.39 8.50
C TRP A 711 -50.95 11.44 9.89
N THR A 712 -51.13 10.28 10.52
CA THR A 712 -51.55 10.12 11.93
C THR A 712 -50.62 9.15 12.64
N ASP A 713 -50.59 9.13 13.97
CA ASP A 713 -49.92 8.04 14.69
C ASP A 713 -50.56 6.68 14.41
N ASP A 714 -49.73 5.63 14.33
CA ASP A 714 -50.16 4.23 14.27
C ASP A 714 -50.71 3.78 15.64
N ALA A 715 -51.61 2.78 15.65
CA ALA A 715 -52.44 2.47 16.82
C ALA A 715 -51.69 1.81 18.00
N ALA A 716 -50.44 1.42 17.80
CA ALA A 716 -49.52 1.03 18.88
C ALA A 716 -48.05 1.40 18.51
N PRO A 717 -47.15 1.49 19.50
CA PRO A 717 -45.71 1.56 19.24
C PRO A 717 -45.21 0.33 18.47
N LEU A 718 -44.23 0.51 17.59
CA LEU A 718 -43.59 -0.57 16.82
C LEU A 718 -42.90 -1.61 17.71
N THR A 719 -42.61 -1.28 18.97
CA THR A 719 -42.07 -2.22 19.98
C THR A 719 -43.13 -3.16 20.59
N SER A 720 -44.42 -2.93 20.32
CA SER A 720 -45.49 -3.88 20.62
C SER A 720 -45.39 -5.10 19.69
N ASP A 721 -45.86 -6.27 20.10
CA ASP A 721 -45.94 -7.45 19.23
C ASP A 721 -47.13 -7.40 18.26
N ARG A 722 -48.15 -6.59 18.60
CA ARG A 722 -49.43 -6.46 17.90
C ARG A 722 -49.97 -5.03 17.96
N GLY A 723 -51.01 -4.75 17.17
CA GLY A 723 -51.82 -3.53 17.26
C GLY A 723 -51.32 -2.34 16.43
N HIS A 724 -50.20 -2.48 15.71
CA HIS A 724 -49.70 -1.49 14.75
C HIS A 724 -49.65 -2.08 13.34
N ALA A 725 -49.69 -1.23 12.31
CA ALA A 725 -49.94 -1.63 10.93
C ALA A 725 -48.89 -2.59 10.34
N LEU A 726 -47.61 -2.45 10.71
CA LEU A 726 -46.55 -3.35 10.21
C LEU A 726 -46.71 -4.80 10.71
N ALA A 727 -47.07 -5.02 11.97
CA ALA A 727 -47.30 -6.38 12.49
C ALA A 727 -48.55 -7.00 11.85
N LEU A 728 -49.62 -6.22 11.70
CA LEU A 728 -50.86 -6.66 11.02
C LEU A 728 -50.64 -6.99 9.54
N THR A 729 -49.79 -6.23 8.85
CA THR A 729 -49.46 -6.45 7.43
C THR A 729 -48.59 -7.71 7.23
N LEU A 730 -47.70 -7.99 8.20
CA LEU A 730 -46.72 -9.07 8.10
C LEU A 730 -47.09 -10.32 8.90
N ASP A 731 -48.28 -10.42 9.47
CA ASP A 731 -48.73 -11.55 10.31
C ASP A 731 -48.48 -12.93 9.64
N SER A 732 -48.83 -13.05 8.35
CA SER A 732 -48.58 -14.27 7.55
C SER A 732 -47.10 -14.55 7.24
N TRP A 733 -46.21 -13.58 7.44
CA TRP A 733 -44.75 -13.71 7.31
C TRP A 733 -44.06 -13.98 8.66
N LEU A 734 -44.67 -13.61 9.79
CA LEU A 734 -44.15 -13.85 11.14
C LEU A 734 -44.28 -15.33 11.58
N VAL A 735 -45.13 -16.10 10.89
CA VAL A 735 -45.35 -17.54 11.11
C VAL A 735 -44.73 -18.39 9.99
N PRO A 736 -44.54 -19.71 10.20
CA PRO A 736 -44.26 -20.64 9.11
C PRO A 736 -45.36 -20.55 8.03
N LEU A 737 -44.97 -20.37 6.77
CA LEU A 737 -45.92 -20.16 5.68
C LEU A 737 -46.87 -21.34 5.51
N THR A 738 -48.16 -21.04 5.44
CA THR A 738 -49.22 -22.01 5.19
C THR A 738 -49.23 -22.44 3.73
N SER A 739 -49.72 -23.66 3.44
CA SER A 739 -49.69 -24.28 2.10
C SER A 739 -50.55 -23.56 1.03
N ASN A 740 -51.31 -22.54 1.40
CA ASN A 740 -52.06 -21.67 0.49
C ASN A 740 -51.32 -20.35 0.15
N LEU A 741 -50.10 -20.13 0.65
CA LEU A 741 -49.28 -18.94 0.39
C LEU A 741 -47.93 -19.28 -0.24
N SER A 742 -47.41 -18.32 -1.01
CA SER A 742 -46.04 -18.29 -1.53
C SER A 742 -45.41 -16.92 -1.21
N ALA A 743 -44.12 -16.87 -0.91
CA ALA A 743 -43.47 -15.61 -0.54
C ALA A 743 -41.98 -15.51 -0.94
N LEU A 744 -41.50 -14.27 -1.03
CA LEU A 744 -40.14 -13.86 -1.39
C LEU A 744 -39.66 -12.75 -0.44
N GLY A 745 -38.50 -12.91 0.17
CA GLY A 745 -37.79 -11.85 0.92
C GLY A 745 -36.53 -11.42 0.19
N TYR A 746 -36.38 -10.12 -0.05
CA TYR A 746 -35.22 -9.56 -0.73
C TYR A 746 -34.67 -8.33 0.01
N SER A 747 -33.35 -8.18 0.10
CA SER A 747 -32.71 -7.06 0.81
C SER A 747 -31.24 -6.93 0.43
N ASN A 748 -30.72 -5.70 0.37
CA ASN A 748 -29.27 -5.47 0.33
C ASN A 748 -28.59 -5.65 1.70
N GLU A 749 -29.36 -5.65 2.79
CA GLU A 749 -28.93 -5.88 4.17
C GLU A 749 -29.94 -6.83 4.87
N PRO A 750 -29.95 -8.12 4.50
CA PRO A 750 -30.93 -9.08 5.01
C PRO A 750 -30.75 -9.41 6.51
N PRO A 751 -31.81 -9.92 7.18
CA PRO A 751 -31.72 -10.36 8.57
C PRO A 751 -30.68 -11.49 8.75
N TYR A 752 -30.01 -11.50 9.90
CA TYR A 752 -28.95 -12.45 10.33
C TYR A 752 -27.69 -12.56 9.46
N LEU A 753 -27.72 -12.10 8.21
CA LEU A 753 -26.59 -12.12 7.29
C LEU A 753 -25.73 -10.85 7.42
N SER A 754 -24.41 -11.01 7.36
CA SER A 754 -23.43 -9.92 7.48
C SER A 754 -22.31 -10.07 6.46
N GLY A 755 -21.55 -9.00 6.21
CA GLY A 755 -20.43 -8.98 5.26
C GLY A 755 -20.82 -8.98 3.77
N ILE A 756 -22.08 -9.24 3.42
CA ILE A 756 -22.59 -9.21 2.04
C ILE A 756 -22.38 -7.83 1.42
N LYS A 757 -21.70 -7.78 0.27
CA LYS A 757 -21.50 -6.57 -0.54
C LYS A 757 -22.33 -6.68 -1.82
N THR A 758 -23.49 -6.03 -1.86
CA THR A 758 -24.31 -5.91 -3.08
C THR A 758 -23.99 -4.61 -3.83
N GLN A 759 -24.53 -4.46 -5.05
CA GLN A 759 -24.50 -3.21 -5.80
C GLN A 759 -25.90 -2.55 -5.85
N SER A 760 -26.73 -2.84 -4.84
CA SER A 760 -28.14 -2.49 -4.74
C SER A 760 -28.48 -1.88 -3.37
N THR A 761 -29.58 -1.14 -3.31
CA THR A 761 -30.09 -0.50 -2.08
C THR A 761 -31.50 -0.98 -1.69
N VAL A 762 -32.14 -1.82 -2.51
CA VAL A 762 -33.57 -2.13 -2.37
C VAL A 762 -33.81 -3.25 -1.35
N LYS A 763 -34.95 -3.14 -0.65
CA LYS A 763 -35.41 -4.14 0.32
C LYS A 763 -36.93 -4.30 0.27
N GLY A 764 -37.42 -5.49 0.58
CA GLY A 764 -38.85 -5.78 0.61
C GLY A 764 -39.22 -7.25 0.78
N ILE A 765 -40.54 -7.45 0.83
CA ILE A 765 -41.22 -8.74 0.94
C ILE A 765 -42.33 -8.78 -0.12
N ILE A 766 -42.53 -9.93 -0.75
CA ILE A 766 -43.71 -10.23 -1.57
C ILE A 766 -44.36 -11.47 -0.98
N THR A 767 -45.67 -11.43 -0.74
CA THR A 767 -46.47 -12.61 -0.37
C THR A 767 -47.67 -12.70 -1.30
N MET A 768 -47.96 -13.87 -1.83
CA MET A 768 -49.07 -14.11 -2.78
C MET A 768 -49.87 -15.35 -2.38
N SER A 769 -51.16 -15.34 -2.72
CA SER A 769 -52.05 -16.50 -2.57
C SER A 769 -51.79 -17.52 -3.68
N ASN A 770 -51.71 -18.81 -3.31
CA ASN A 770 -51.52 -19.92 -4.26
C ASN A 770 -52.73 -20.13 -5.18
N ASN A 771 -53.87 -19.49 -4.90
CA ASN A 771 -55.00 -19.42 -5.84
C ASN A 771 -54.83 -18.39 -6.99
N GLY A 772 -53.71 -17.66 -7.02
CA GLY A 772 -53.35 -16.74 -8.11
C GLY A 772 -54.14 -15.41 -8.15
N GLN A 773 -55.00 -15.13 -7.16
CA GLN A 773 -55.84 -13.92 -7.16
C GLN A 773 -55.09 -12.69 -6.64
N SER A 774 -54.72 -12.70 -5.35
CA SER A 774 -54.15 -11.55 -4.63
C SER A 774 -52.73 -11.79 -4.15
N ALA A 775 -52.00 -10.69 -3.96
CA ALA A 775 -50.69 -10.60 -3.37
C ALA A 775 -50.49 -9.23 -2.71
N PHE A 776 -49.51 -9.11 -1.80
CA PHE A 776 -48.98 -7.82 -1.39
C PHE A 776 -47.50 -7.70 -1.73
N TRP A 777 -47.09 -6.47 -2.04
CA TRP A 777 -45.70 -6.07 -2.20
C TRP A 777 -45.37 -5.00 -1.16
N PHE A 778 -44.43 -5.33 -0.28
CA PHE A 778 -43.94 -4.48 0.79
C PHE A 778 -42.51 -4.03 0.48
N VAL A 779 -42.27 -2.72 0.46
CA VAL A 779 -40.97 -2.11 0.16
C VAL A 779 -40.55 -1.25 1.36
N HIS A 780 -39.29 -1.33 1.80
CA HIS A 780 -38.84 -0.62 3.01
C HIS A 780 -37.37 -0.17 2.97
N THR A 781 -37.01 0.73 3.87
CA THR A 781 -35.62 1.16 4.09
C THR A 781 -34.90 0.41 5.23
N PHE A 782 -35.65 -0.19 6.18
CA PHE A 782 -35.14 -0.84 7.40
C PHE A 782 -33.99 -1.82 7.13
N SER A 783 -32.87 -1.70 7.86
CA SER A 783 -31.71 -2.59 7.72
C SER A 783 -31.78 -3.79 8.68
N ARG A 784 -31.37 -4.98 8.21
CA ARG A 784 -31.40 -6.27 8.93
C ARG A 784 -32.80 -6.70 9.44
N PHE A 785 -33.84 -6.29 8.71
CA PHE A 785 -35.26 -6.52 8.97
C PHE A 785 -35.88 -7.27 7.77
N LEU A 786 -36.75 -8.27 7.91
CA LEU A 786 -37.17 -9.07 9.08
C LEU A 786 -37.37 -10.52 8.60
N ALA A 787 -36.95 -11.53 9.37
CA ALA A 787 -36.94 -12.92 8.92
C ALA A 787 -38.34 -13.57 8.92
N ASN A 788 -38.59 -14.48 7.98
CA ASN A 788 -39.82 -15.29 7.97
C ASN A 788 -39.84 -16.26 9.16
N ALA A 789 -41.05 -16.59 9.64
CA ALA A 789 -41.30 -17.53 10.74
C ALA A 789 -40.64 -17.16 12.07
N VAL A 790 -40.39 -15.86 12.29
CA VAL A 790 -39.91 -15.30 13.55
C VAL A 790 -40.97 -14.33 14.09
N ALA A 791 -41.29 -14.46 15.38
CA ALA A 791 -42.23 -13.56 16.06
C ALA A 791 -41.79 -12.08 15.96
N TRP A 792 -42.76 -11.15 15.98
CA TRP A 792 -42.45 -9.73 15.83
C TRP A 792 -41.45 -9.25 16.90
N THR A 793 -40.44 -8.50 16.47
CA THR A 793 -39.45 -7.86 17.35
C THR A 793 -38.91 -6.63 16.64
N TRP A 794 -39.16 -5.45 17.20
CA TRP A 794 -38.58 -4.21 16.67
C TRP A 794 -37.06 -4.18 16.90
N PRO A 795 -36.23 -4.07 15.84
CA PRO A 795 -34.79 -3.94 16.01
C PRO A 795 -34.47 -2.54 16.57
N SER A 796 -34.30 -2.45 17.89
CA SER A 796 -33.96 -1.24 18.66
C SER A 796 -32.72 -0.43 18.21
N ALA A 797 -32.00 -0.84 17.16
CA ALA A 797 -31.03 -0.01 16.46
C ALA A 797 -31.71 1.02 15.53
N LEU A 798 -32.89 0.69 15.00
CA LEU A 798 -33.72 1.48 14.08
C LEU A 798 -34.57 2.55 14.81
N THR A 799 -34.56 2.59 16.14
CA THR A 799 -35.35 3.57 16.93
C THR A 799 -34.78 4.99 16.83
N GLU A 800 -33.47 5.13 16.69
CA GLU A 800 -32.79 6.43 16.52
C GLU A 800 -32.65 6.83 15.05
N GLU A 801 -33.28 6.08 14.13
CA GLU A 801 -33.07 6.17 12.69
C GLU A 801 -34.41 6.39 11.97
N GLY A 802 -34.47 7.42 11.12
CA GLY A 802 -35.66 7.66 10.30
C GLY A 802 -35.79 6.59 9.22
N HIS A 803 -37.01 6.11 8.97
CA HIS A 803 -37.25 5.05 8.00
C HIS A 803 -38.63 5.21 7.33
N MET A 804 -38.78 4.57 6.18
CA MET A 804 -40.03 4.51 5.43
C MET A 804 -40.30 3.09 4.94
N ALA A 805 -41.58 2.73 4.90
CA ALA A 805 -42.07 1.54 4.22
C ALA A 805 -43.38 1.84 3.49
N VAL A 806 -43.67 1.07 2.44
CA VAL A 806 -44.92 1.15 1.68
C VAL A 806 -45.41 -0.28 1.40
N CYS A 807 -46.68 -0.53 1.69
CA CYS A 807 -47.36 -1.78 1.32
C CYS A 807 -48.34 -1.51 0.18
N MET A 808 -48.40 -2.41 -0.79
CA MET A 808 -49.25 -2.33 -1.98
C MET A 808 -49.92 -3.68 -2.22
N GLU A 809 -51.25 -3.73 -2.20
CA GLU A 809 -52.00 -4.91 -2.66
C GLU A 809 -52.05 -4.92 -4.20
N VAL A 810 -51.69 -6.06 -4.80
CA VAL A 810 -51.55 -6.25 -6.26
C VAL A 810 -52.07 -7.64 -6.66
N SER A 811 -52.42 -7.87 -7.93
CA SER A 811 -52.76 -9.23 -8.37
C SER A 811 -51.51 -10.13 -8.37
N ALA A 812 -51.64 -11.42 -8.06
CA ALA A 812 -50.52 -12.35 -8.18
C ALA A 812 -49.97 -12.46 -9.63
N THR A 813 -50.79 -12.14 -10.63
CA THR A 813 -50.37 -12.01 -12.04
C THR A 813 -49.34 -10.89 -12.27
N THR A 814 -49.37 -9.84 -11.43
CA THR A 814 -48.50 -8.66 -11.51
C THR A 814 -47.09 -8.93 -10.97
N ILE A 815 -46.89 -10.04 -10.24
CA ILE A 815 -45.60 -10.37 -9.64
C ILE A 815 -44.50 -10.61 -10.69
N GLN A 816 -44.81 -11.11 -11.89
CA GLN A 816 -43.83 -11.19 -12.99
C GLN A 816 -43.30 -9.80 -13.39
N SER A 817 -44.16 -8.78 -13.46
CA SER A 817 -43.76 -7.40 -13.75
C SER A 817 -42.87 -6.79 -12.66
N ILE A 818 -43.14 -7.13 -11.39
CA ILE A 818 -42.30 -6.74 -10.25
C ILE A 818 -40.96 -7.50 -10.29
N ALA A 819 -40.94 -8.79 -10.64
CA ALA A 819 -39.72 -9.58 -10.79
C ALA A 819 -38.82 -9.09 -11.95
N THR A 820 -39.40 -8.61 -13.05
CA THR A 820 -38.66 -7.89 -14.10
C THR A 820 -38.00 -6.64 -13.53
N SER A 821 -38.71 -5.86 -12.74
CA SER A 821 -38.15 -4.65 -12.11
C SER A 821 -37.03 -4.98 -11.12
N LEU A 822 -37.22 -5.99 -10.26
CA LEU A 822 -36.23 -6.49 -9.31
C LEU A 822 -34.98 -7.03 -10.01
N THR A 823 -35.11 -7.67 -11.18
CA THR A 823 -33.98 -8.11 -12.02
C THR A 823 -33.06 -6.94 -12.36
N TYR A 824 -33.61 -5.78 -12.73
CA TYR A 824 -32.82 -4.58 -12.99
C TYR A 824 -32.26 -3.93 -11.71
N GLN A 825 -32.84 -4.22 -10.53
CA GLN A 825 -32.39 -3.67 -9.24
C GLN A 825 -31.32 -4.53 -8.55
N GLN A 826 -31.15 -5.79 -8.95
CA GLN A 826 -30.15 -6.74 -8.42
C GLN A 826 -30.11 -6.88 -6.87
N PRO A 827 -31.24 -7.11 -6.19
CA PRO A 827 -31.23 -7.41 -4.76
C PRO A 827 -30.61 -8.78 -4.47
N VAL A 828 -30.26 -9.03 -3.20
CA VAL A 828 -30.08 -10.41 -2.71
C VAL A 828 -31.42 -10.94 -2.25
N ILE A 829 -31.85 -12.08 -2.82
CA ILE A 829 -32.95 -12.88 -2.30
C ILE A 829 -32.42 -13.61 -1.06
N TYR A 830 -33.03 -13.40 0.10
CA TYR A 830 -32.65 -14.04 1.37
C TYR A 830 -33.67 -15.09 1.83
N PHE A 831 -34.85 -15.10 1.22
CA PHE A 831 -35.90 -16.08 1.47
C PHE A 831 -36.75 -16.28 0.20
N SER A 832 -37.13 -17.52 -0.09
CA SER A 832 -38.08 -17.84 -1.16
C SER A 832 -38.78 -19.15 -0.86
N ASN A 833 -40.11 -19.15 -0.87
CA ASN A 833 -40.94 -20.35 -0.86
C ASN A 833 -42.08 -20.15 -1.88
N ILE A 834 -41.99 -20.80 -3.04
CA ILE A 834 -42.94 -20.64 -4.16
C ILE A 834 -43.55 -22.00 -4.47
N ASP A 835 -44.87 -22.09 -4.35
CA ASP A 835 -45.66 -23.29 -4.62
C ASP A 835 -45.40 -23.85 -6.03
N VAL A 836 -45.24 -25.16 -6.12
CA VAL A 836 -44.86 -25.88 -7.35
C VAL A 836 -45.87 -25.66 -8.49
N ALA A 837 -47.15 -25.43 -8.20
CA ALA A 837 -48.16 -25.11 -9.21
C ALA A 837 -48.05 -23.66 -9.73
N LEU A 838 -47.48 -22.72 -8.95
CA LEU A 838 -47.21 -21.36 -9.41
C LEU A 838 -45.93 -21.25 -10.25
N GLN A 839 -44.90 -22.07 -10.00
CA GLN A 839 -43.59 -21.94 -10.67
C GLN A 839 -43.68 -21.88 -12.22
N PRO A 840 -44.50 -22.71 -12.92
CA PRO A 840 -44.67 -22.62 -14.37
C PRO A 840 -45.32 -21.32 -14.87
N THR A 841 -46.11 -20.64 -14.03
CA THR A 841 -46.78 -19.37 -14.38
C THR A 841 -46.01 -18.13 -13.92
N GLN A 842 -44.93 -18.32 -13.15
CA GLN A 842 -44.10 -17.27 -12.54
C GLN A 842 -42.64 -17.33 -13.02
N VAL A 843 -42.40 -17.66 -14.30
CA VAL A 843 -41.07 -17.91 -14.88
C VAL A 843 -40.05 -16.79 -14.59
N THR A 844 -40.41 -15.51 -14.72
CA THR A 844 -39.47 -14.40 -14.44
C THR A 844 -39.10 -14.30 -12.96
N LEU A 845 -40.03 -14.63 -12.05
CA LEU A 845 -39.77 -14.71 -10.61
C LEU A 845 -38.82 -15.87 -10.29
N MET A 846 -39.02 -17.04 -10.90
CA MET A 846 -38.12 -18.19 -10.72
C MET A 846 -36.72 -17.91 -11.28
N ASN A 847 -36.61 -17.23 -12.42
CA ASN A 847 -35.31 -16.81 -12.98
C ASN A 847 -34.59 -15.77 -12.10
N LEU A 848 -35.33 -14.90 -11.41
CA LEU A 848 -34.79 -13.98 -10.40
C LEU A 848 -34.29 -14.73 -9.16
N ILE A 849 -35.09 -15.66 -8.60
CA ILE A 849 -34.74 -16.48 -7.43
C ILE A 849 -33.49 -17.32 -7.72
N ASN A 850 -33.45 -17.99 -8.87
CA ASN A 850 -32.35 -18.87 -9.26
C ASN A 850 -31.11 -18.12 -9.82
N GLY A 851 -31.14 -16.78 -9.90
CA GLY A 851 -30.03 -15.96 -10.38
C GLY A 851 -29.76 -16.05 -11.89
N PHE A 852 -30.66 -16.64 -12.69
CA PHE A 852 -30.50 -16.81 -14.13
C PHE A 852 -30.72 -15.51 -14.93
N SER A 853 -31.39 -14.51 -14.35
CA SER A 853 -31.73 -13.24 -15.00
C SER A 853 -30.54 -12.27 -15.20
N LYS A 854 -29.63 -12.57 -16.13
CA LYS A 854 -28.46 -11.72 -16.45
C LYS A 854 -28.70 -10.81 -17.65
N ILE A 855 -28.98 -9.52 -17.39
CA ILE A 855 -29.02 -8.48 -18.44
C ILE A 855 -27.58 -8.12 -18.87
N THR A 856 -27.30 -8.17 -20.18
CA THR A 856 -25.98 -7.90 -20.77
C THR A 856 -25.98 -6.81 -21.85
N SER A 857 -27.15 -6.41 -22.33
CA SER A 857 -27.35 -5.41 -23.38
C SER A 857 -28.00 -4.12 -22.85
N SER A 858 -27.85 -3.03 -23.61
CA SER A 858 -28.51 -1.74 -23.36
C SER A 858 -29.95 -1.74 -23.91
N PRO A 859 -30.94 -1.08 -23.28
CA PRO A 859 -30.83 -0.21 -22.11
C PRO A 859 -30.62 -0.97 -20.80
N PHE A 860 -29.66 -0.53 -20.01
CA PHE A 860 -29.38 -1.11 -18.68
C PHE A 860 -30.37 -0.63 -17.58
N TRP A 861 -31.55 -0.14 -17.97
CA TRP A 861 -32.66 0.35 -17.14
C TRP A 861 -33.98 -0.28 -17.58
N HIS A 862 -34.99 -0.27 -16.70
CA HIS A 862 -36.36 -0.70 -17.01
C HIS A 862 -37.41 0.19 -16.36
N LEU A 863 -38.44 0.57 -17.13
CA LEU A 863 -39.69 1.16 -16.62
C LEU A 863 -40.78 0.09 -16.62
N GLN A 864 -41.40 -0.13 -15.47
CA GLN A 864 -42.61 -0.95 -15.36
C GLN A 864 -43.77 -0.13 -14.79
N THR A 865 -44.95 -0.24 -15.40
CA THR A 865 -46.19 0.25 -14.79
C THR A 865 -47.00 -0.92 -14.26
N ILE A 866 -47.62 -0.77 -13.09
CA ILE A 866 -48.59 -1.69 -12.47
C ILE A 866 -49.74 -0.88 -11.82
N THR A 867 -50.77 -1.56 -11.32
CA THR A 867 -51.90 -0.94 -10.60
C THR A 867 -52.23 -1.74 -9.35
N THR A 868 -52.70 -1.08 -8.28
CA THR A 868 -53.17 -1.78 -7.07
C THR A 868 -54.48 -2.54 -7.29
N LEU A 869 -54.71 -3.59 -6.49
CA LEU A 869 -55.84 -4.53 -6.63
C LEU A 869 -57.19 -3.99 -6.10
N SER A 870 -57.20 -2.88 -5.37
CA SER A 870 -58.34 -2.47 -4.54
C SER A 870 -59.66 -2.27 -5.32
N SER A 871 -60.76 -2.76 -4.76
CA SER A 871 -62.10 -2.76 -5.35
C SER A 871 -62.82 -1.39 -5.36
N GLY A 872 -62.10 -0.27 -5.24
CA GLY A 872 -62.71 1.07 -5.13
C GLY A 872 -61.89 2.22 -5.71
N MET A 873 -60.57 2.27 -5.45
CA MET A 873 -59.68 3.34 -5.95
C MET A 873 -58.34 2.76 -6.43
N PRO A 874 -58.27 2.12 -7.61
CA PRO A 874 -57.02 1.58 -8.15
C PRO A 874 -55.98 2.69 -8.37
N VAL A 875 -54.79 2.53 -7.79
CA VAL A 875 -53.69 3.50 -7.88
C VAL A 875 -52.66 3.02 -8.91
N PRO A 876 -52.42 3.77 -9.98
CA PRO A 876 -51.28 3.55 -10.88
C PRO A 876 -49.94 3.72 -10.16
N ILE A 877 -49.03 2.78 -10.41
CA ILE A 877 -47.68 2.74 -9.86
C ILE A 877 -46.67 2.64 -11.01
N SER A 878 -45.73 3.57 -11.09
CA SER A 878 -44.58 3.49 -11.99
C SER A 878 -43.33 3.08 -11.21
N ILE A 879 -42.69 1.99 -11.63
CA ILE A 879 -41.47 1.42 -11.05
C ILE A 879 -40.30 1.71 -11.99
N TYR A 880 -39.46 2.67 -11.59
CA TYR A 880 -38.24 3.07 -12.28
C TYR A 880 -37.04 2.28 -11.74
N SER A 881 -36.33 1.51 -12.56
CA SER A 881 -35.28 0.56 -12.14
C SER A 881 -34.03 0.62 -13.03
N LYS A 882 -32.80 0.41 -12.53
CA LYS A 882 -31.63 0.12 -13.40
C LYS A 882 -30.42 -0.57 -12.73
N LEU A 883 -29.60 -1.23 -13.55
CA LEU A 883 -28.44 -2.07 -13.18
C LEU A 883 -27.16 -1.26 -12.90
N SER A 884 -26.41 -1.54 -11.83
CA SER A 884 -25.20 -0.81 -11.41
C SER A 884 -24.30 -0.33 -12.57
N MET A 885 -23.99 -1.23 -13.50
CA MET A 885 -23.10 -1.08 -14.68
C MET A 885 -23.39 0.11 -15.59
N ALA A 886 -24.60 0.69 -15.59
CA ALA A 886 -24.94 1.75 -16.53
C ALA A 886 -24.26 3.12 -16.28
N ARG A 887 -23.77 3.42 -15.05
CA ARG A 887 -22.95 4.62 -14.68
C ARG A 887 -23.55 6.04 -14.95
N LEU A 888 -24.58 6.48 -14.21
CA LEU A 888 -25.30 7.76 -14.39
C LEU A 888 -25.59 8.49 -13.02
N GLU A 889 -26.64 9.33 -12.89
CA GLU A 889 -27.15 9.89 -11.60
C GLU A 889 -28.72 9.84 -11.51
N PHE A 890 -29.29 9.37 -10.39
CA PHE A 890 -30.70 8.89 -10.26
C PHE A 890 -31.70 10.02 -10.24
N TYR A 891 -31.44 11.09 -9.51
CA TYR A 891 -32.42 12.15 -9.41
C TYR A 891 -32.28 13.07 -10.62
N GLY A 892 -31.06 13.55 -10.87
CA GLY A 892 -30.74 14.58 -11.86
C GLY A 892 -30.56 14.08 -13.29
N ARG A 893 -30.59 12.78 -13.53
CA ARG A 893 -30.87 12.26 -14.87
C ARG A 893 -31.89 11.10 -14.94
N LEU A 894 -31.98 10.11 -14.04
CA LEU A 894 -33.08 9.10 -14.10
C LEU A 894 -34.45 9.76 -14.02
N LEU A 895 -34.77 10.38 -12.89
CA LEU A 895 -36.13 10.80 -12.58
C LEU A 895 -36.48 12.18 -13.16
N THR A 896 -35.59 13.17 -13.15
CA THR A 896 -35.88 14.51 -13.72
C THR A 896 -36.29 14.44 -15.18
N LYS A 897 -35.58 13.62 -15.97
CA LYS A 897 -35.95 13.39 -17.37
C LYS A 897 -37.18 12.50 -17.49
N GLN A 898 -37.31 11.40 -16.71
CA GLN A 898 -38.47 10.49 -16.77
C GLN A 898 -39.81 11.15 -16.45
N LEU A 899 -39.78 12.24 -15.69
CA LEU A 899 -40.97 12.92 -15.21
C LEU A 899 -41.16 14.27 -15.92
N GLN A 900 -40.23 14.66 -16.81
CA GLN A 900 -40.10 15.98 -17.44
C GLN A 900 -40.33 17.13 -16.44
N ALA A 901 -39.75 16.98 -15.25
CA ALA A 901 -40.06 17.80 -14.10
C ALA A 901 -38.82 18.11 -13.25
N ASN A 902 -38.95 19.13 -12.41
CA ASN A 902 -37.99 19.40 -11.35
C ASN A 902 -38.36 18.57 -10.11
N LEU A 903 -37.34 18.08 -9.41
CA LEU A 903 -37.51 17.18 -8.26
C LEU A 903 -37.04 17.83 -6.98
N ARG A 904 -37.76 17.56 -5.89
CA ARG A 904 -37.32 17.82 -4.53
C ARG A 904 -37.01 16.49 -3.87
N ILE A 905 -35.79 16.31 -3.38
CA ILE A 905 -35.31 15.01 -2.89
C ILE A 905 -35.02 15.05 -1.39
N TRP A 906 -35.36 13.96 -0.71
CA TRP A 906 -34.92 13.65 0.65
C TRP A 906 -34.17 12.32 0.62
N SER A 907 -32.92 12.35 1.08
CA SER A 907 -31.99 11.23 1.19
C SER A 907 -30.77 11.72 1.96
N ARG A 908 -30.06 10.84 2.66
CA ARG A 908 -28.69 11.11 3.15
C ARG A 908 -27.78 11.57 2.00
N THR A 909 -26.86 12.47 2.34
CA THR A 909 -25.80 13.00 1.47
C THR A 909 -24.47 12.95 2.21
N ASP A 910 -23.38 12.67 1.51
CA ASP A 910 -22.00 12.69 2.02
C ASP A 910 -21.35 14.09 1.89
N GLY A 911 -22.16 15.10 1.53
CA GLY A 911 -21.73 16.46 1.23
C GLY A 911 -21.37 16.70 -0.24
N THR A 912 -21.33 15.67 -1.09
CA THR A 912 -20.99 15.85 -2.52
C THR A 912 -22.20 16.22 -3.40
N LEU A 913 -23.42 15.87 -2.97
CA LEU A 913 -24.65 16.20 -3.69
C LEU A 913 -25.18 17.59 -3.27
N THR A 914 -25.14 18.54 -4.21
CA THR A 914 -25.69 19.90 -4.09
C THR A 914 -26.95 20.08 -4.94
N SER A 915 -27.77 21.09 -4.62
CA SER A 915 -28.90 21.47 -5.49
C SER A 915 -28.41 21.92 -6.86
N THR A 916 -28.97 21.38 -7.95
CA THR A 916 -28.59 21.71 -9.32
C THR A 916 -29.50 22.80 -9.91
N CYS A 917 -28.91 23.78 -10.59
CA CYS A 917 -29.62 25.01 -10.99
C CYS A 917 -29.20 25.46 -12.40
N GLY A 918 -30.16 25.96 -13.20
CA GLY A 918 -29.90 26.54 -14.53
C GLY A 918 -30.80 25.99 -15.65
N GLY A 919 -32.07 26.40 -15.69
CA GLY A 919 -33.07 25.93 -16.67
C GLY A 919 -34.50 26.03 -16.14
N LYS A 920 -35.49 25.68 -16.97
CA LYS A 920 -36.92 25.63 -16.57
C LYS A 920 -37.33 24.26 -16.01
N ILE A 921 -36.77 23.19 -16.55
CA ILE A 921 -37.09 21.78 -16.26
C ILE A 921 -35.77 20.99 -16.23
N GLY A 922 -35.67 20.00 -15.33
CA GLY A 922 -34.57 19.04 -15.28
C GLY A 922 -33.74 19.06 -14.00
N HIS A 923 -34.13 19.84 -12.99
CA HIS A 923 -33.32 20.14 -11.81
C HIS A 923 -33.65 19.30 -10.57
N VAL A 924 -32.66 19.17 -9.68
CA VAL A 924 -32.78 18.50 -8.39
C VAL A 924 -32.51 19.49 -7.27
N LYS A 925 -33.49 19.66 -6.39
CA LYS A 925 -33.43 20.52 -5.20
C LYS A 925 -33.37 19.63 -3.97
N LEU A 926 -32.39 19.83 -3.10
CA LEU A 926 -32.23 19.01 -1.90
C LEU A 926 -33.10 19.60 -0.77
N VAL A 927 -34.10 18.84 -0.27
CA VAL A 927 -35.03 19.29 0.77
C VAL A 927 -34.29 19.61 2.07
N LYS A 928 -34.54 20.78 2.65
CA LYS A 928 -33.79 21.31 3.80
C LYS A 928 -34.04 20.47 5.06
N SER A 929 -32.98 20.11 5.78
CA SER A 929 -33.06 19.43 7.09
C SER A 929 -33.26 20.48 8.20
N PRO A 930 -34.09 20.23 9.24
CA PRO A 930 -35.03 19.11 9.39
C PRO A 930 -36.33 19.30 8.58
N ILE A 931 -37.04 18.20 8.33
CA ILE A 931 -38.46 18.20 7.95
C ILE A 931 -39.35 17.95 9.18
N SER A 932 -40.65 18.19 9.05
CA SER A 932 -41.65 17.90 10.09
C SER A 932 -42.77 17.03 9.52
N ILE A 933 -43.16 16.00 10.27
CA ILE A 933 -44.25 15.06 9.94
C ILE A 933 -45.19 15.01 11.15
N ASP A 934 -46.36 15.64 11.04
CA ASP A 934 -47.39 15.68 12.09
C ASP A 934 -46.81 15.95 13.50
N GLY A 935 -46.12 17.10 13.62
CA GLY A 935 -45.44 17.57 14.83
C GLY A 935 -44.05 16.98 15.12
N GLN A 936 -43.71 15.80 14.61
CA GLN A 936 -42.41 15.16 14.82
C GLN A 936 -41.36 15.67 13.80
N GLN A 937 -40.13 15.96 14.23
CA GLN A 937 -39.05 16.38 13.33
C GLN A 937 -38.13 15.22 12.93
N SER A 938 -37.85 15.09 11.62
CA SER A 938 -36.80 14.22 11.09
C SER A 938 -35.61 15.03 10.58
N ARG A 939 -34.39 14.61 10.91
CA ARG A 939 -33.14 15.16 10.38
C ARG A 939 -32.57 14.20 9.35
N ARG A 940 -32.23 14.70 8.15
CA ARG A 940 -31.66 13.94 7.03
C ARG A 940 -30.43 13.12 7.41
N GLU A 941 -29.70 13.61 8.40
CA GLU A 941 -28.47 13.03 8.94
C GLU A 941 -28.75 11.74 9.73
N ALA A 942 -29.94 11.62 10.34
CA ALA A 942 -30.44 10.44 11.05
C ALA A 942 -31.42 9.60 10.20
N ASP A 943 -32.02 10.17 9.15
CA ASP A 943 -33.05 9.52 8.33
C ASP A 943 -32.47 8.65 7.18
N TYR A 944 -32.96 7.44 6.98
CA TYR A 944 -32.68 6.57 5.82
C TYR A 944 -33.85 6.53 4.83
N ALA A 945 -34.99 7.18 5.14
CA ALA A 945 -36.07 7.33 4.17
C ALA A 945 -35.55 8.06 2.93
N GLN A 946 -35.82 7.48 1.76
CA GLN A 946 -35.48 8.07 0.47
C GLN A 946 -36.77 8.33 -0.30
N TRP A 947 -37.08 9.59 -0.54
CA TRP A 947 -38.32 9.99 -1.22
C TRP A 947 -38.14 11.23 -2.11
N VAL A 948 -39.09 11.40 -3.04
CA VAL A 948 -39.06 12.45 -4.07
C VAL A 948 -40.43 13.09 -4.18
N SER A 949 -40.47 14.42 -4.20
CA SER A 949 -41.64 15.21 -4.59
C SER A 949 -41.38 15.88 -5.95
N VAL A 950 -42.43 16.01 -6.79
CA VAL A 950 -42.34 16.43 -8.20
C VAL A 950 -43.03 17.78 -8.38
N GLU A 951 -42.34 18.76 -8.99
CA GLU A 951 -42.89 20.11 -9.15
C GLU A 951 -43.80 20.24 -10.39
N ASN A 952 -45.12 20.26 -10.17
CA ASN A 952 -46.17 20.78 -11.06
C ASN A 952 -46.05 20.53 -12.58
N HIS A 953 -46.27 19.29 -13.06
CA HIS A 953 -46.97 18.99 -14.33
C HIS A 953 -47.33 17.48 -14.43
N PRO A 954 -48.26 17.07 -15.32
CA PRO A 954 -48.52 15.66 -15.61
C PRO A 954 -47.32 14.95 -16.29
N LEU A 955 -47.10 13.68 -15.95
CA LEU A 955 -45.83 12.95 -16.14
C LEU A 955 -45.52 12.49 -17.59
N LYS A 956 -44.28 12.71 -18.09
CA LYS A 956 -43.68 12.05 -19.29
C LYS A 956 -42.13 11.92 -19.27
N GLU A 957 -41.62 10.93 -20.03
CA GLU A 957 -40.25 10.34 -20.24
C GLU A 957 -39.04 11.25 -20.65
N GLN A 958 -37.70 10.95 -20.55
CA GLN A 958 -36.88 9.73 -20.30
C GLN A 958 -35.44 9.95 -19.68
N TYR A 959 -35.22 9.39 -18.47
CA TYR A 959 -34.15 8.47 -18.01
C TYR A 959 -32.64 8.75 -17.71
N LEU A 960 -32.01 7.76 -16.97
CA LEU A 960 -30.59 7.48 -16.54
C LEU A 960 -30.16 7.33 -14.99
N PHE A 961 -30.21 6.18 -14.22
CA PHE A 961 -29.40 5.67 -12.98
C PHE A 961 -30.02 4.72 -11.83
N SER A 962 -29.16 4.23 -10.89
CA SER A 962 -29.14 3.23 -9.75
C SER A 962 -30.14 3.13 -8.59
N GLY A 963 -31.43 3.39 -8.76
CA GLY A 963 -32.40 3.10 -7.69
C GLY A 963 -33.57 2.24 -8.16
N ALA A 964 -34.43 1.88 -7.21
CA ALA A 964 -35.85 1.67 -7.47
C ALA A 964 -36.59 2.96 -7.09
N GLY A 965 -37.40 3.48 -8.00
CA GLY A 965 -38.34 4.57 -7.72
C GLY A 965 -39.75 4.06 -7.89
N VAL A 966 -40.51 3.92 -6.80
CA VAL A 966 -41.92 3.54 -6.84
C VAL A 966 -42.76 4.82 -6.72
N CYS A 967 -43.29 5.27 -7.86
CA CYS A 967 -44.01 6.53 -7.97
C CYS A 967 -45.53 6.30 -8.03
N PHE A 968 -46.29 7.00 -7.19
CA PHE A 968 -47.74 6.87 -7.04
C PHE A 968 -48.48 8.09 -7.58
N THR A 969 -49.54 7.91 -8.35
CA THR A 969 -50.41 9.03 -8.78
C THR A 969 -51.59 9.22 -7.83
N GLN A 970 -51.31 9.61 -6.58
CA GLN A 970 -52.32 9.90 -5.53
C GLN A 970 -52.15 11.36 -5.06
N GLN A 971 -53.18 12.19 -5.24
CA GLN A 971 -53.06 13.65 -5.16
C GLN A 971 -52.82 14.19 -3.74
N ALA A 972 -53.53 13.65 -2.73
CA ALA A 972 -53.42 14.11 -1.36
C ALA A 972 -52.06 13.75 -0.74
N LEU A 973 -51.58 12.53 -1.00
CA LEU A 973 -50.26 12.06 -0.55
C LEU A 973 -49.15 12.89 -1.20
N SER A 974 -49.25 13.14 -2.52
CA SER A 974 -48.32 14.03 -3.25
C SER A 974 -48.29 15.45 -2.67
N SER A 975 -49.44 15.99 -2.28
CA SER A 975 -49.56 17.31 -1.64
C SER A 975 -48.92 17.33 -0.25
N SER A 976 -49.07 16.27 0.56
CA SER A 976 -48.38 16.13 1.85
C SER A 976 -46.85 16.13 1.69
N PHE A 977 -46.32 15.33 0.76
CA PHE A 977 -44.89 15.32 0.45
C PHE A 977 -44.39 16.65 -0.15
N ALA A 978 -45.22 17.37 -0.91
CA ALA A 978 -44.86 18.68 -1.45
C ALA A 978 -44.72 19.77 -0.37
N ASP A 979 -45.51 19.71 0.70
CA ASP A 979 -45.39 20.63 1.85
C ASP A 979 -44.22 20.27 2.77
N MET A 980 -43.99 18.97 3.03
CA MET A 980 -42.74 18.53 3.68
C MET A 980 -41.50 18.95 2.88
N ALA A 981 -41.59 18.98 1.55
CA ALA A 981 -40.56 19.45 0.63
C ALA A 981 -40.56 20.96 0.36
N LYS A 982 -41.34 21.78 1.08
CA LYS A 982 -41.53 23.21 0.80
C LYS A 982 -40.24 24.04 0.92
N HIS A 983 -39.35 23.65 1.82
CA HIS A 983 -38.05 24.28 2.03
C HIS A 983 -36.93 23.44 1.40
N VAL A 984 -36.10 24.07 0.57
CA VAL A 984 -34.95 23.43 -0.09
C VAL A 984 -33.66 24.18 0.20
N ILE A 985 -32.52 23.51 0.05
CA ILE A 985 -31.20 24.15 0.14
C ILE A 985 -30.99 25.04 -1.10
N PRO A 986 -30.61 26.33 -0.93
CA PRO A 986 -30.31 27.25 -2.03
C PRO A 986 -29.23 26.73 -3.00
N CYS A 987 -29.18 27.32 -4.19
CA CYS A 987 -28.08 27.07 -5.12
C CYS A 987 -26.78 27.66 -4.53
N PRO A 988 -25.60 27.04 -4.75
CA PRO A 988 -24.32 27.69 -4.47
C PRO A 988 -24.01 28.92 -5.36
N PHE A 989 -24.86 29.19 -6.36
CA PHE A 989 -24.70 30.20 -7.40
C PHE A 989 -26.04 30.88 -7.76
N SER A 990 -26.91 31.15 -6.77
CA SER A 990 -28.14 31.96 -6.92
C SER A 990 -27.96 33.36 -6.36
#